data_AF-A0A136MUN4-F1
#
_entry.id   AF-A0A136MUN4-F1
#
_cell.length_a   1.000
_cell.length_b   1.000
_cell.length_c   1.000
_cell.angle_alpha   90.00
_cell.angle_beta   90.00
_cell.angle_gamma   90.00
#
_symmetry.space_group_name_H-M   'P 1'
#
loop_
_entity.id
_entity.type
_entity.pdbx_description
1 polymer ?
#
loop_
_entity_poly.entity_id
_entity_poly.type
_entity_poly.pdbx_seq_one_letter_code
_entity_poly.pdbx_strand_id
1 'polypeptide(L)'
;MKFHLRVPIHGSRALALLLVSTFVLSGCGYYYNWQLGKKNTEVEGLLGQARSQEADRYLPDLFKRADQAFNDSRNAGDGGNFDEAFAKSDEAKSLAEQILSRLASVKMAVQEKQADLTDTQNQLTAALGQIRALAPEEASLIDSASRAIGNASTVMQAQVQVLEGEQGYEATLQAARAALQEATTGLARIQKNSAEKLVQQLDQSWQQAQNLEITRYVPDSSRIPEEIQHARDLIGQASYVAVLKQGQSIEQDLKRQIDTTKELRAKARVQHAERLISLAEGESSAALDKINEAKSKLEEAAGKIRDGQFDEAFLRAEDAISSVRAEVKTYEEDLKQQLADLTARIDESSKWKTGELSAEAYKKAVADQDQARIQINEFLFKDAQEAIDHGQSSIEEAIAMAREIGLAVRNREAESNLLATEEKGTYIYLPEQYQAIQGLISDATSQVDSGEFDQAEATLDKAEKQTIELDANMRKLAEQRLAEVDAAVREAADAGAEKHAVDALADARTVLAEGQSQAAKGVWKEALAAAGKALPKAVEAARQAYRAQTESLTPTAQKEIQNARDAGAAQYAAAVLNKALDALDQSQKAFQSTDFKTALAKVTEARDEAVLARKHQVDKAQEAADSAIAALAQDFDKETIAAALLDLTASKEKMDQGQYEESRTLAVSAEEKAHAAETRTWNTRAASGIATLKERVAKSDQSFAATYATDEFKRVSQTLAEAEALFASSQFKEAFQKTETGSGEADQVFARLEDQAAAVRKDYDTQVNQLKTFVMDDFGLKLHQESTVRLGAIDEAIQRKDLPQVFSLYQEGMTRIQKASAATKLHNINTQKEKLLAQVNTAEQNGLFRIVPFTAESLRADIGKVDFDPQLDRLKPDADLYREAARGLAKVESDMSKIRETAIAAADTRIQKIRTDIDNARQIGARDLTATAFDGAVDSYEKARDMLALLRNPVEGTPQVNVNQLADQIASAESLASQLNTAAVNQRNSVDFLRDLIVWTYDMTRFLDDWYPIEQLGQQMIRTAASDSRVDAYREFQIDIDARRLLTESERLAERVRIVNPPAEMQSLHQLALLSFNKFVEAADGFYRYGLYSRYPERLRDRYLSHAFASLERLHGMNETLLIAIMKKVKAFGLVEIERDLSNELATFTTYLQRDKTAG
;
A
#
# COMPACT_ATOMS: atom_id res chain seq x y z
N MET A 1 -103.38 -63.53 34.30
CA MET A 1 -103.31 -64.50 33.18
C MET A 1 -101.87 -65.04 33.12
N LYS A 2 -101.67 -66.32 33.50
CA LYS A 2 -100.54 -67.30 33.29
C LYS A 2 -99.06 -66.78 33.24
N PHE A 3 -98.21 -66.99 34.27
CA PHE A 3 -97.24 -68.10 34.57
C PHE A 3 -96.10 -68.28 33.53
N HIS A 4 -94.77 -68.44 33.77
CA HIS A 4 -93.96 -69.11 34.83
C HIS A 4 -92.45 -68.65 34.88
N LEU A 5 -91.87 -68.57 36.10
CA LEU A 5 -90.57 -69.09 36.64
C LEU A 5 -89.31 -69.38 35.75
N ARG A 6 -88.12 -68.85 36.12
CA ARG A 6 -86.99 -69.50 36.89
C ARG A 6 -85.65 -68.74 36.78
N VAL A 7 -84.94 -68.62 37.91
CA VAL A 7 -83.51 -68.21 38.08
C VAL A 7 -82.69 -69.51 38.25
N PRO A 8 -81.42 -69.62 37.78
CA PRO A 8 -80.27 -69.47 38.71
C PRO A 8 -78.95 -68.92 38.14
N ILE A 9 -78.15 -68.49 39.12
CA ILE A 9 -76.76 -67.99 39.19
C ILE A 9 -75.71 -68.92 38.55
N HIS A 10 -74.79 -68.36 37.74
CA HIS A 10 -73.39 -68.78 37.58
C HIS A 10 -72.55 -67.69 36.88
N GLY A 11 -71.34 -67.38 37.37
CA GLY A 11 -70.36 -66.61 36.58
C GLY A 11 -69.23 -65.81 37.25
N SER A 12 -69.02 -65.87 38.57
CA SER A 12 -67.96 -65.10 39.27
C SER A 12 -66.55 -65.75 39.21
N ARG A 13 -66.09 -66.11 38.00
CA ARG A 13 -64.68 -66.48 37.73
C ARG A 13 -64.07 -65.82 36.49
N ALA A 14 -64.84 -65.14 35.64
CA ALA A 14 -64.31 -64.43 34.48
C ALA A 14 -63.76 -63.02 34.81
N LEU A 15 -64.25 -62.37 35.87
CA LEU A 15 -63.82 -61.01 36.23
C LEU A 15 -62.45 -60.96 36.94
N ALA A 16 -62.08 -62.02 37.66
CA ALA A 16 -60.80 -62.09 38.39
C ALA A 16 -59.61 -62.43 37.48
N LEU A 17 -59.81 -63.20 36.41
CA LEU A 17 -58.75 -63.51 35.44
C LEU A 17 -58.46 -62.35 34.47
N LEU A 18 -59.43 -61.46 34.25
CA LEU A 18 -59.25 -60.24 33.44
C LEU A 18 -58.52 -59.13 34.22
N LEU A 19 -58.72 -59.02 35.53
CA LEU A 19 -58.03 -58.00 36.35
C LEU A 19 -56.56 -58.37 36.66
N VAL A 20 -56.22 -59.66 36.82
CA VAL A 20 -54.83 -60.10 37.08
C VAL A 20 -53.97 -60.10 35.80
N SER A 21 -54.54 -60.42 34.64
CA SER A 21 -53.83 -60.32 33.36
C SER A 21 -53.55 -58.86 32.97
N THR A 22 -54.45 -57.93 33.27
CA THR A 22 -54.22 -56.50 33.03
C THR A 22 -53.12 -55.94 33.94
N PHE A 23 -53.04 -56.35 35.22
CA PHE A 23 -52.00 -55.88 36.16
C PHE A 23 -50.60 -56.45 35.87
N VAL A 24 -50.49 -57.69 35.38
CA VAL A 24 -49.20 -58.29 35.02
C VAL A 24 -48.70 -57.78 33.66
N LEU A 25 -49.59 -57.52 32.69
CA LEU A 25 -49.21 -56.93 31.40
C LEU A 25 -48.85 -55.44 31.52
N SER A 26 -49.52 -54.66 32.38
CA SER A 26 -49.14 -53.26 32.65
C SER A 26 -47.87 -53.14 33.50
N GLY A 27 -47.62 -54.09 34.41
CA GLY A 27 -46.42 -54.12 35.25
C GLY A 27 -45.13 -54.43 34.47
N CYS A 28 -45.19 -55.38 33.52
CA CYS A 28 -44.05 -55.69 32.66
C CYS A 28 -43.69 -54.53 31.73
N GLY A 29 -44.69 -53.90 31.07
CA GLY A 29 -44.44 -52.73 30.22
C GLY A 29 -43.84 -51.54 30.97
N TYR A 30 -44.25 -51.32 32.23
CA TYR A 30 -43.68 -50.26 33.07
C TYR A 30 -42.21 -50.55 33.45
N TYR A 31 -41.89 -51.79 33.78
CA TYR A 31 -40.51 -52.20 34.09
C TYR A 31 -39.57 -52.10 32.88
N TYR A 32 -40.03 -52.54 31.69
CA TYR A 32 -39.26 -52.42 30.45
C TYR A 32 -39.08 -50.97 30.01
N ASN A 33 -40.11 -50.12 30.14
CA ASN A 33 -39.98 -48.67 29.91
C ASN A 33 -38.99 -48.01 30.86
N TRP A 34 -38.99 -48.39 32.14
CA TRP A 34 -38.03 -47.84 33.11
C TRP A 34 -36.58 -48.27 32.80
N GLN A 35 -36.36 -49.54 32.47
CA GLN A 35 -35.05 -50.08 32.06
C GLN A 35 -34.54 -49.42 30.75
N LEU A 36 -35.42 -49.26 29.75
CA LEU A 36 -35.10 -48.61 28.48
C LEU A 36 -34.83 -47.12 28.68
N GLY A 37 -35.63 -46.44 29.51
CA GLY A 37 -35.41 -45.04 29.89
C GLY A 37 -34.04 -44.82 30.53
N LYS A 38 -33.59 -45.74 31.39
CA LYS A 38 -32.25 -45.67 31.98
C LYS A 38 -31.13 -45.82 30.94
N LYS A 39 -31.24 -46.78 30.01
CA LYS A 39 -30.27 -46.95 28.92
C LYS A 39 -30.28 -45.75 27.96
N ASN A 40 -31.45 -45.25 27.60
CA ASN A 40 -31.57 -44.09 26.73
C ASN A 40 -31.02 -42.82 27.38
N THR A 41 -31.17 -42.67 28.71
CA THR A 41 -30.52 -41.57 29.44
C THR A 41 -28.99 -41.67 29.38
N GLU A 42 -28.45 -42.89 29.45
CA GLU A 42 -27.00 -43.12 29.33
C GLU A 42 -26.49 -42.79 27.92
N VAL A 43 -27.21 -43.22 26.87
CA VAL A 43 -26.90 -42.89 25.47
C VAL A 43 -27.02 -41.38 25.21
N GLU A 44 -28.06 -40.73 25.74
CA GLU A 44 -28.26 -39.28 25.64
C GLU A 44 -27.11 -38.52 26.33
N GLY A 45 -26.60 -39.03 27.46
CA GLY A 45 -25.40 -38.52 28.11
C GLY A 45 -24.15 -38.65 27.26
N LEU A 46 -23.93 -39.80 26.63
CA LEU A 46 -22.77 -40.05 25.75
C LEU A 46 -22.84 -39.23 24.46
N LEU A 47 -24.01 -39.11 23.83
CA LEU A 47 -24.24 -38.24 22.67
C LEU A 47 -24.11 -36.77 23.04
N GLY A 48 -24.59 -36.36 24.22
CA GLY A 48 -24.41 -35.02 24.75
C GLY A 48 -22.94 -34.70 24.99
N GLN A 49 -22.16 -35.64 25.54
CA GLN A 49 -20.72 -35.51 25.71
C GLN A 49 -20.01 -35.44 24.35
N ALA A 50 -20.36 -36.30 23.39
CA ALA A 50 -19.81 -36.27 22.04
C ALA A 50 -20.10 -34.94 21.34
N ARG A 51 -21.34 -34.44 21.44
CA ARG A 51 -21.76 -33.13 20.90
C ARG A 51 -21.03 -31.96 21.57
N SER A 52 -20.85 -32.00 22.89
CA SER A 52 -20.08 -30.98 23.61
C SER A 52 -18.61 -30.92 23.18
N GLN A 53 -18.10 -32.02 22.64
CA GLN A 53 -16.76 -32.10 22.05
C GLN A 53 -16.78 -31.89 20.53
N GLU A 54 -17.87 -31.34 19.97
CA GLU A 54 -18.04 -31.06 18.53
C GLU A 54 -17.97 -32.32 17.64
N ALA A 55 -18.33 -33.48 18.15
CA ALA A 55 -18.32 -34.71 17.36
C ALA A 55 -19.27 -34.70 16.16
N ASP A 56 -20.36 -33.94 16.26
CA ASP A 56 -21.26 -33.66 15.15
C ASP A 56 -20.57 -32.88 14.01
N ARG A 57 -19.47 -32.18 14.29
CA ARG A 57 -18.64 -31.49 13.28
C ARG A 57 -17.51 -32.37 12.74
N TYR A 58 -16.81 -33.08 13.62
CA TYR A 58 -15.59 -33.83 13.24
C TYR A 58 -15.87 -35.27 12.78
N LEU A 59 -17.01 -35.86 13.16
CA LEU A 59 -17.43 -37.22 12.81
C LEU A 59 -18.94 -37.27 12.48
N PRO A 60 -19.44 -36.43 11.55
CA PRO A 60 -20.87 -36.19 11.35
C PRO A 60 -21.65 -37.45 10.96
N ASP A 61 -21.09 -38.33 10.13
CA ASP A 61 -21.76 -39.57 9.71
C ASP A 61 -21.94 -40.56 10.86
N LEU A 62 -20.91 -40.71 11.70
CA LEU A 62 -21.00 -41.56 12.88
C LEU A 62 -21.96 -40.98 13.90
N PHE A 63 -21.89 -39.65 14.13
CA PHE A 63 -22.79 -38.95 15.04
C PHE A 63 -24.25 -39.02 14.59
N LYS A 64 -24.52 -38.79 13.30
CA LYS A 64 -25.86 -38.91 12.72
C LYS A 64 -26.40 -40.34 12.82
N ARG A 65 -25.58 -41.36 12.59
CA ARG A 65 -25.98 -42.77 12.77
C ARG A 65 -26.28 -43.10 14.23
N ALA A 66 -25.49 -42.57 15.16
CA ALA A 66 -25.71 -42.76 16.59
C ALA A 66 -27.01 -42.08 17.06
N ASP A 67 -27.24 -40.84 16.61
CA ASP A 67 -28.45 -40.07 16.90
C ASP A 67 -29.70 -40.70 16.25
N GLN A 68 -29.57 -41.22 15.04
CA GLN A 68 -30.65 -41.92 14.34
C GLN A 68 -30.99 -43.25 15.03
N ALA A 69 -30.00 -44.06 15.43
CA ALA A 69 -30.23 -45.27 16.22
C ALA A 69 -30.85 -44.96 17.60
N PHE A 70 -30.49 -43.82 18.21
CA PHE A 70 -31.08 -43.37 19.47
C PHE A 70 -32.55 -42.97 19.31
N ASN A 71 -32.88 -42.22 18.25
CA ASN A 71 -34.27 -41.84 17.95
C ASN A 71 -35.12 -43.06 17.57
N ASP A 72 -34.56 -44.01 16.80
CA ASP A 72 -35.21 -45.28 16.49
C ASP A 72 -35.49 -46.10 17.77
N SER A 73 -34.56 -46.08 18.75
CA SER A 73 -34.77 -46.70 20.06
C SER A 73 -35.96 -46.09 20.82
N ARG A 74 -36.06 -44.75 20.86
CA ARG A 74 -37.20 -44.05 21.49
C ARG A 74 -38.51 -44.40 20.80
N ASN A 75 -38.56 -44.34 19.48
CA ASN A 75 -39.75 -44.63 18.69
C ASN A 75 -40.21 -46.09 18.84
N ALA A 76 -39.29 -47.06 18.87
CA ALA A 76 -39.61 -48.46 19.10
C ALA A 76 -40.11 -48.73 20.53
N GLY A 77 -39.56 -48.00 21.53
CA GLY A 77 -40.01 -48.06 22.92
C GLY A 77 -41.43 -47.54 23.10
N ASP A 78 -41.76 -46.40 22.49
CA ASP A 78 -43.10 -45.81 22.52
C ASP A 78 -44.13 -46.68 21.77
N GLY A 79 -43.68 -47.41 20.75
CA GLY A 79 -44.49 -48.42 20.03
C GLY A 79 -44.67 -49.75 20.78
N GLY A 80 -44.03 -49.93 21.94
CA GLY A 80 -44.10 -51.14 22.75
C GLY A 80 -43.23 -52.31 22.26
N ASN A 81 -42.36 -52.10 21.26
CA ASN A 81 -41.41 -53.12 20.77
C ASN A 81 -40.07 -53.01 21.52
N PHE A 82 -40.06 -53.47 22.77
CA PHE A 82 -38.94 -53.27 23.67
C PHE A 82 -37.64 -53.95 23.23
N ASP A 83 -37.71 -55.12 22.59
CA ASP A 83 -36.51 -55.84 22.13
C ASP A 83 -35.77 -55.05 21.03
N GLU A 84 -36.52 -54.47 20.08
CA GLU A 84 -35.96 -53.57 19.06
C GLU A 84 -35.43 -52.28 19.69
N ALA A 85 -36.17 -51.71 20.65
CA ALA A 85 -35.77 -50.50 21.34
C ALA A 85 -34.45 -50.69 22.11
N PHE A 86 -34.26 -51.81 22.80
CA PHE A 86 -33.01 -52.13 23.49
C PHE A 86 -31.86 -52.37 22.52
N ALA A 87 -32.08 -53.10 21.42
CA ALA A 87 -31.05 -53.32 20.41
C ALA A 87 -30.57 -51.99 19.78
N LYS A 88 -31.51 -51.08 19.48
CA LYS A 88 -31.21 -49.75 18.94
C LYS A 88 -30.52 -48.83 19.96
N SER A 89 -30.88 -48.94 21.24
CA SER A 89 -30.19 -48.24 22.32
C SER A 89 -28.74 -48.70 22.46
N ASP A 90 -28.48 -50.01 22.38
CA ASP A 90 -27.12 -50.58 22.45
C ASP A 90 -26.29 -50.24 21.19
N GLU A 91 -26.91 -50.21 20.01
CA GLU A 91 -26.29 -49.73 18.77
C GLU A 91 -25.88 -48.25 18.90
N ALA A 92 -26.80 -47.40 19.37
CA ALA A 92 -26.54 -45.97 19.59
C ALA A 92 -25.45 -45.74 20.63
N LYS A 93 -25.43 -46.52 21.72
CA LYS A 93 -24.39 -46.50 22.75
C LYS A 93 -23.02 -46.82 22.17
N SER A 94 -22.92 -47.92 21.42
CA SER A 94 -21.66 -48.36 20.82
C SER A 94 -21.12 -47.32 19.82
N LEU A 95 -22.01 -46.71 19.02
CA LEU A 95 -21.63 -45.64 18.11
C LEU A 95 -21.19 -44.38 18.86
N ALA A 96 -21.87 -44.00 19.95
CA ALA A 96 -21.46 -42.86 20.79
C ALA A 96 -20.08 -43.06 21.45
N GLU A 97 -19.79 -44.25 21.94
CA GLU A 97 -18.46 -44.60 22.48
C GLU A 97 -17.37 -44.64 21.39
N GLN A 98 -17.71 -45.12 20.19
CA GLN A 98 -16.81 -45.12 19.03
C GLN A 98 -16.49 -43.69 18.57
N ILE A 99 -17.48 -42.79 18.62
CA ILE A 99 -17.29 -41.36 18.34
C ILE A 99 -16.31 -40.75 19.35
N LEU A 100 -16.56 -40.91 20.65
CA LEU A 100 -15.74 -40.33 21.70
C LEU A 100 -14.28 -40.83 21.65
N SER A 101 -14.05 -42.09 21.31
CA SER A 101 -12.71 -42.65 21.18
C SER A 101 -11.95 -42.17 19.93
N ARG A 102 -12.66 -41.89 18.81
CA ARG A 102 -12.04 -41.42 17.56
C ARG A 102 -11.86 -39.90 17.49
N LEU A 103 -12.68 -39.15 18.20
CA LEU A 103 -12.75 -37.70 18.11
C LEU A 103 -11.42 -37.01 18.44
N ALA A 104 -10.71 -37.49 19.48
CA ALA A 104 -9.42 -36.94 19.87
C ALA A 104 -8.36 -37.09 18.77
N SER A 105 -8.33 -38.25 18.09
CA SER A 105 -7.41 -38.51 16.98
C SER A 105 -7.69 -37.60 15.78
N VAL A 106 -8.96 -37.45 15.40
CA VAL A 106 -9.38 -36.61 14.27
C VAL A 106 -9.13 -35.13 14.56
N LYS A 107 -9.37 -34.66 15.79
CA LYS A 107 -9.07 -33.27 16.18
C LYS A 107 -7.57 -32.96 16.06
N MET A 108 -6.71 -33.87 16.50
CA MET A 108 -5.26 -33.70 16.37
C MET A 108 -4.83 -33.67 14.91
N ALA A 109 -5.31 -34.60 14.08
CA ALA A 109 -5.00 -34.64 12.65
C ALA A 109 -5.44 -33.34 11.94
N VAL A 110 -6.64 -32.84 12.26
CA VAL A 110 -7.14 -31.57 11.71
C VAL A 110 -6.29 -30.38 12.17
N GLN A 111 -5.87 -30.33 13.44
CA GLN A 111 -4.99 -29.26 13.95
C GLN A 111 -3.62 -29.27 13.28
N GLU A 112 -3.02 -30.45 13.07
CA GLU A 112 -1.74 -30.59 12.36
C GLU A 112 -1.85 -30.12 10.90
N LYS A 113 -2.91 -30.51 10.19
CA LYS A 113 -3.16 -30.05 8.81
C LYS A 113 -3.44 -28.55 8.73
N GLN A 114 -4.06 -27.97 9.74
CA GLN A 114 -4.31 -26.54 9.83
C GLN A 114 -3.00 -25.75 10.06
N ALA A 115 -2.06 -26.31 10.83
CA ALA A 115 -0.72 -25.75 10.99
C ALA A 115 0.07 -25.82 9.67
N ASP A 116 0.08 -26.97 8.97
CA ASP A 116 0.73 -27.13 7.66
C ASP A 116 0.18 -26.15 6.61
N LEU A 117 -1.13 -25.93 6.60
CA LEU A 117 -1.80 -25.03 5.66
C LEU A 117 -1.41 -23.56 5.93
N THR A 118 -1.33 -23.19 7.22
CA THR A 118 -0.89 -21.85 7.65
C THR A 118 0.57 -21.60 7.25
N ASP A 119 1.45 -22.60 7.44
CA ASP A 119 2.84 -22.49 7.04
C ASP A 119 2.99 -22.34 5.51
N THR A 120 2.22 -23.13 4.74
CA THR A 120 2.16 -23.03 3.27
C THR A 120 1.70 -21.64 2.80
N GLN A 121 0.72 -21.03 3.49
CA GLN A 121 0.23 -19.69 3.19
C GLN A 121 1.29 -18.61 3.47
N ASN A 122 2.04 -18.74 4.57
CA ASN A 122 3.15 -17.85 4.89
C ASN A 122 4.27 -17.94 3.83
N GLN A 123 4.60 -19.16 3.39
CA GLN A 123 5.59 -19.39 2.35
C GLN A 123 5.16 -18.79 1.00
N LEU A 124 3.88 -18.92 0.61
CA LEU A 124 3.33 -18.29 -0.60
C LEU A 124 3.39 -16.76 -0.54
N THR A 125 3.05 -16.19 0.62
CA THR A 125 3.08 -14.73 0.84
C THR A 125 4.51 -14.18 0.75
N ALA A 126 5.47 -14.89 1.33
CA ALA A 126 6.89 -14.55 1.22
C ALA A 126 7.40 -14.64 -0.23
N ALA A 127 7.04 -15.69 -0.97
CA ALA A 127 7.39 -15.84 -2.38
C ALA A 127 6.83 -14.70 -3.23
N LEU A 128 5.57 -14.30 -3.01
CA LEU A 128 4.94 -13.19 -3.73
C LEU A 128 5.58 -11.83 -3.43
N GLY A 129 5.98 -11.60 -2.18
CA GLY A 129 6.76 -10.43 -1.80
C GLY A 129 8.09 -10.33 -2.56
N GLN A 130 8.78 -11.48 -2.73
CA GLN A 130 10.02 -11.54 -3.51
C GLN A 130 9.80 -11.34 -5.01
N ILE A 131 8.75 -11.92 -5.60
CA ILE A 131 8.39 -11.72 -7.02
C ILE A 131 8.14 -10.23 -7.28
N ARG A 132 7.33 -9.55 -6.45
CA ARG A 132 7.00 -8.13 -6.60
C ARG A 132 8.22 -7.22 -6.50
N ALA A 133 9.23 -7.59 -5.70
CA ALA A 133 10.45 -6.80 -5.53
C ALA A 133 11.43 -6.98 -6.69
N LEU A 134 11.43 -8.14 -7.36
CA LEU A 134 12.42 -8.50 -8.38
C LEU A 134 11.98 -8.19 -9.82
N ALA A 135 10.68 -8.22 -10.11
CA ALA A 135 10.16 -8.02 -11.46
C ALA A 135 8.75 -7.40 -11.44
N PRO A 136 8.61 -6.09 -11.16
CA PRO A 136 7.31 -5.41 -11.10
C PRO A 136 6.58 -5.40 -12.46
N GLU A 137 7.30 -5.58 -13.56
CA GLU A 137 6.76 -5.65 -14.93
C GLU A 137 6.08 -6.99 -15.28
N GLU A 138 6.30 -8.08 -14.54
CA GLU A 138 5.68 -9.39 -14.82
C GLU A 138 4.29 -9.54 -14.16
N ALA A 139 3.36 -8.64 -14.53
CA ALA A 139 2.01 -8.55 -13.96
C ALA A 139 1.23 -9.88 -14.01
N SER A 140 1.43 -10.71 -15.04
CA SER A 140 0.72 -11.99 -15.20
C SER A 140 1.11 -13.05 -14.16
N LEU A 141 2.37 -13.09 -13.72
CA LEU A 141 2.86 -13.98 -12.66
C LEU A 141 2.45 -13.48 -11.28
N ILE A 142 2.46 -12.16 -11.06
CA ILE A 142 1.94 -11.52 -9.85
C ILE A 142 0.43 -11.79 -9.72
N ASP A 143 -0.34 -11.70 -10.80
CA ASP A 143 -1.78 -11.98 -10.81
C ASP A 143 -2.10 -13.47 -10.64
N SER A 144 -1.31 -14.38 -11.23
CA SER A 144 -1.50 -15.82 -11.04
C SER A 144 -1.24 -16.21 -9.58
N ALA A 145 -0.11 -15.78 -9.01
CA ALA A 145 0.20 -16.03 -7.61
C ALA A 145 -0.77 -15.33 -6.64
N SER A 146 -1.22 -14.11 -6.97
CA SER A 146 -2.20 -13.37 -6.12
C SER A 146 -3.57 -14.03 -6.18
N ARG A 147 -3.98 -14.58 -7.33
CA ARG A 147 -5.18 -15.42 -7.45
C ARG A 147 -5.04 -16.72 -6.68
N ALA A 148 -3.86 -17.35 -6.69
CA ALA A 148 -3.62 -18.56 -5.90
C ALA A 148 -3.67 -18.29 -4.39
N ILE A 149 -3.10 -17.19 -3.88
CA ILE A 149 -3.25 -16.75 -2.47
C ILE A 149 -4.69 -16.38 -2.17
N GLY A 150 -5.36 -15.66 -3.07
CA GLY A 150 -6.76 -15.28 -2.94
C GLY A 150 -7.65 -16.50 -2.84
N ASN A 151 -7.45 -17.50 -3.70
CA ASN A 151 -8.15 -18.76 -3.68
C ASN A 151 -7.83 -19.54 -2.40
N ALA A 152 -6.55 -19.71 -2.03
CA ALA A 152 -6.16 -20.41 -0.80
C ALA A 152 -6.72 -19.73 0.47
N SER A 153 -6.73 -18.39 0.53
CA SER A 153 -7.30 -17.62 1.67
C SER A 153 -8.83 -17.68 1.71
N THR A 154 -9.48 -17.59 0.54
CA THR A 154 -10.94 -17.72 0.41
C THR A 154 -11.37 -19.14 0.77
N VAL A 155 -10.60 -20.14 0.35
CA VAL A 155 -10.79 -21.54 0.66
C VAL A 155 -10.52 -21.79 2.15
N MET A 156 -9.48 -21.23 2.78
CA MET A 156 -9.27 -21.30 4.24
C MET A 156 -10.44 -20.67 5.03
N GLN A 157 -10.90 -19.49 4.63
CA GLN A 157 -12.02 -18.81 5.30
C GLN A 157 -13.35 -19.53 5.07
N ALA A 158 -13.58 -20.08 3.88
CA ALA A 158 -14.80 -20.80 3.54
C ALA A 158 -14.82 -22.25 4.09
N GLN A 159 -13.67 -22.92 4.18
CA GLN A 159 -13.59 -24.35 4.51
C GLN A 159 -13.24 -24.64 5.97
N VAL A 160 -12.65 -23.71 6.73
CA VAL A 160 -12.63 -23.80 8.20
C VAL A 160 -14.06 -23.83 8.77
N GLN A 161 -15.04 -23.28 8.05
CA GLN A 161 -16.47 -23.34 8.40
C GLN A 161 -17.20 -24.61 7.89
N VAL A 162 -16.62 -25.38 6.95
CA VAL A 162 -17.36 -26.42 6.20
C VAL A 162 -16.71 -27.83 6.23
N LEU A 163 -15.46 -27.99 6.69
CA LEU A 163 -14.79 -29.30 6.63
C LEU A 163 -15.23 -30.29 7.71
N GLU A 164 -16.07 -31.22 7.29
CA GLU A 164 -16.35 -32.51 7.89
C GLU A 164 -15.20 -33.50 7.57
N GLY A 165 -14.24 -33.65 8.49
CA GLY A 165 -13.24 -34.73 8.47
C GLY A 165 -11.91 -34.48 7.70
N GLU A 166 -11.02 -35.46 7.81
CA GLU A 166 -9.59 -35.42 7.40
C GLU A 166 -9.36 -35.28 5.88
N GLN A 167 -10.26 -35.83 5.06
CA GLN A 167 -10.11 -35.85 3.58
C GLN A 167 -10.24 -34.47 2.93
N GLY A 168 -11.09 -33.59 3.45
CA GLY A 168 -11.25 -32.25 2.89
C GLY A 168 -10.10 -31.30 3.24
N TYR A 169 -9.40 -31.57 4.36
CA TYR A 169 -8.14 -30.88 4.68
C TYR A 169 -7.01 -31.31 3.73
N GLU A 170 -6.90 -32.60 3.40
CA GLU A 170 -5.82 -33.12 2.54
C GLU A 170 -5.87 -32.58 1.11
N ALA A 171 -7.07 -32.52 0.50
CA ALA A 171 -7.25 -31.98 -0.84
C ALA A 171 -6.88 -30.49 -0.92
N THR A 172 -7.23 -29.74 0.12
CA THR A 172 -6.93 -28.31 0.25
C THR A 172 -5.45 -28.06 0.46
N LEU A 173 -4.81 -28.89 1.29
CA LEU A 173 -3.37 -28.87 1.50
C LEU A 173 -2.60 -29.22 0.22
N GLN A 174 -3.08 -30.18 -0.58
CA GLN A 174 -2.49 -30.50 -1.88
C GLN A 174 -2.62 -29.34 -2.88
N ALA A 175 -3.79 -28.69 -2.96
CA ALA A 175 -3.99 -27.54 -3.83
C ALA A 175 -3.08 -26.36 -3.43
N ALA A 176 -2.95 -26.09 -2.12
CA ALA A 176 -2.05 -25.05 -1.60
C ALA A 176 -0.57 -25.38 -1.88
N ARG A 177 -0.15 -26.65 -1.72
CA ARG A 177 1.21 -27.11 -2.05
C ARG A 177 1.51 -27.03 -3.55
N ALA A 178 0.56 -27.37 -4.40
CA ALA A 178 0.69 -27.24 -5.86
C ALA A 178 0.84 -25.76 -6.28
N ALA A 179 0.03 -24.87 -5.70
CA ALA A 179 0.15 -23.42 -5.90
C ALA A 179 1.49 -22.87 -5.39
N LEU A 180 1.97 -23.36 -4.25
CA LEU A 180 3.29 -22.99 -3.71
C LEU A 180 4.40 -23.44 -4.66
N GLN A 181 4.30 -24.65 -5.19
CA GLN A 181 5.26 -25.22 -6.13
C GLN A 181 5.30 -24.45 -7.46
N GLU A 182 4.13 -24.04 -7.98
CA GLU A 182 4.04 -23.20 -9.17
C GLU A 182 4.64 -21.81 -8.93
N ALA A 183 4.30 -21.17 -7.79
CA ALA A 183 4.85 -19.87 -7.41
C ALA A 183 6.37 -19.92 -7.18
N THR A 184 6.89 -20.96 -6.54
CA THR A 184 8.35 -21.14 -6.35
C THR A 184 9.07 -21.45 -7.66
N THR A 185 8.44 -22.19 -8.58
CA THR A 185 9.00 -22.43 -9.93
C THR A 185 9.02 -21.13 -10.75
N GLY A 186 7.94 -20.34 -10.69
CA GLY A 186 7.87 -19.02 -11.32
C GLY A 186 8.91 -18.05 -10.76
N LEU A 187 9.03 -17.99 -9.43
CA LEU A 187 10.05 -17.20 -8.74
C LEU A 187 11.47 -17.64 -9.15
N ALA A 188 11.76 -18.95 -9.18
CA ALA A 188 13.06 -19.46 -9.60
C ALA A 188 13.39 -19.07 -11.06
N ARG A 189 12.40 -19.08 -11.95
CA ARG A 189 12.56 -18.62 -13.34
C ARG A 189 12.83 -17.11 -13.42
N ILE A 190 12.11 -16.29 -12.67
CA ILE A 190 12.33 -14.83 -12.60
C ILE A 190 13.73 -14.54 -12.05
N GLN A 191 14.10 -15.21 -10.96
CA GLN A 191 15.41 -15.08 -10.34
C GLN A 191 16.51 -15.51 -11.30
N LYS A 192 16.32 -16.60 -12.05
CA LYS A 192 17.25 -17.03 -13.11
C LYS A 192 17.43 -15.95 -14.17
N ASN A 193 16.34 -15.48 -14.78
CA ASN A 193 16.41 -14.47 -15.84
C ASN A 193 17.07 -13.17 -15.34
N SER A 194 16.76 -12.76 -14.11
CA SER A 194 17.32 -11.56 -13.49
C SER A 194 18.81 -11.74 -13.18
N ALA A 195 19.20 -12.92 -12.69
CA ALA A 195 20.59 -13.28 -12.44
C ALA A 195 21.42 -13.33 -13.74
N GLU A 196 20.88 -13.93 -14.80
CA GLU A 196 21.50 -13.98 -16.13
C GLU A 196 21.68 -12.57 -16.71
N LYS A 197 20.65 -11.72 -16.62
CA LYS A 197 20.71 -10.32 -17.06
C LYS A 197 21.75 -9.52 -16.28
N LEU A 198 21.80 -9.69 -14.95
CA LEU A 198 22.79 -9.02 -14.09
C LEU A 198 24.22 -9.43 -14.45
N VAL A 199 24.49 -10.74 -14.64
CA VAL A 199 25.80 -11.21 -15.09
C VAL A 199 26.17 -10.64 -16.45
N GLN A 200 25.22 -10.53 -17.37
CA GLN A 200 25.45 -9.92 -18.69
C GLN A 200 25.82 -8.42 -18.58
N GLN A 201 25.19 -7.69 -17.66
CA GLN A 201 25.52 -6.29 -17.36
C GLN A 201 26.89 -6.15 -16.68
N LEU A 202 27.24 -7.08 -15.78
CA LEU A 202 28.55 -7.15 -15.15
C LEU A 202 29.65 -7.40 -16.17
N ASP A 203 29.43 -8.30 -17.13
CA ASP A 203 30.38 -8.57 -18.21
C ASP A 203 30.62 -7.33 -19.09
N GLN A 204 29.56 -6.65 -19.50
CA GLN A 204 29.67 -5.40 -20.27
C GLN A 204 30.43 -4.32 -19.50
N SER A 205 30.11 -4.16 -18.22
CA SER A 205 30.77 -3.18 -17.35
C SER A 205 32.23 -3.55 -17.10
N TRP A 206 32.56 -4.84 -16.96
CA TRP A 206 33.94 -5.30 -16.79
C TRP A 206 34.74 -5.09 -18.08
N GLN A 207 34.13 -5.31 -19.23
CA GLN A 207 34.76 -5.03 -20.53
C GLN A 207 35.06 -3.53 -20.70
N GLN A 208 34.15 -2.65 -20.26
CA GLN A 208 34.41 -1.21 -20.18
C GLN A 208 35.56 -0.88 -19.21
N ALA A 209 35.62 -1.55 -18.07
CA ALA A 209 36.70 -1.39 -17.09
C ALA A 209 38.06 -1.85 -17.63
N GLN A 210 38.10 -2.95 -18.37
CA GLN A 210 39.32 -3.44 -19.03
C GLN A 210 39.85 -2.42 -20.05
N ASN A 211 38.97 -1.78 -20.82
CA ASN A 211 39.36 -0.71 -21.74
C ASN A 211 39.93 0.53 -21.02
N LEU A 212 39.67 0.68 -19.72
CA LEU A 212 40.23 1.72 -18.87
C LEU A 212 41.54 1.31 -18.16
N GLU A 213 42.07 0.12 -18.43
CA GLU A 213 43.20 -0.49 -17.73
C GLU A 213 42.97 -0.59 -16.20
N ILE A 214 41.74 -0.92 -15.77
CA ILE A 214 41.35 -0.96 -14.34
C ILE A 214 42.34 -1.68 -13.43
N THR A 215 42.90 -2.81 -13.87
CA THR A 215 43.89 -3.60 -13.12
C THR A 215 45.20 -2.87 -12.86
N ARG A 216 45.52 -1.83 -13.61
CA ARG A 216 46.71 -0.99 -13.41
C ARG A 216 46.51 0.05 -12.30
N TYR A 217 45.31 0.63 -12.21
CA TYR A 217 45.04 1.76 -11.30
C TYR A 217 44.33 1.33 -10.01
N VAL A 218 43.58 0.23 -10.06
CA VAL A 218 42.91 -0.38 -8.92
C VAL A 218 43.29 -1.87 -8.91
N PRO A 219 44.44 -2.27 -8.34
CA PRO A 219 44.96 -3.64 -8.41
C PRO A 219 44.03 -4.71 -7.83
N ASP A 220 43.24 -4.33 -6.83
CA ASP A 220 42.24 -5.18 -6.19
C ASP A 220 41.10 -5.59 -7.15
N SER A 221 40.95 -4.92 -8.31
CA SER A 221 40.00 -5.29 -9.37
C SER A 221 40.31 -6.63 -10.04
N SER A 222 41.50 -7.20 -9.83
CA SER A 222 41.91 -8.52 -10.36
C SER A 222 41.00 -9.67 -9.90
N ARG A 223 40.25 -9.48 -8.81
CA ARG A 223 39.28 -10.45 -8.29
C ARG A 223 37.93 -10.42 -8.97
N ILE A 224 37.58 -9.31 -9.64
CA ILE A 224 36.25 -9.15 -10.24
C ILE A 224 35.95 -10.18 -11.35
N PRO A 225 36.89 -10.56 -12.23
CA PRO A 225 36.67 -11.68 -13.16
C PRO A 225 36.33 -12.99 -12.46
N GLU A 226 37.02 -13.29 -11.35
CA GLU A 226 36.78 -14.48 -10.55
C GLU A 226 35.41 -14.41 -9.84
N GLU A 227 35.01 -13.22 -9.38
CA GLU A 227 33.71 -12.98 -8.75
C GLU A 227 32.55 -13.01 -9.75
N ILE A 228 32.72 -12.49 -10.97
CA ILE A 228 31.76 -12.62 -12.08
C ILE A 228 31.67 -14.08 -12.53
N GLN A 229 32.81 -14.79 -12.60
CA GLN A 229 32.81 -16.21 -12.93
C GLN A 229 32.14 -17.03 -11.82
N HIS A 230 32.38 -16.71 -10.55
CA HIS A 230 31.67 -17.31 -9.43
C HIS A 230 30.16 -17.03 -9.50
N ALA A 231 29.75 -15.82 -9.90
CA ALA A 231 28.35 -15.51 -10.15
C ALA A 231 27.77 -16.36 -11.29
N ARG A 232 28.51 -16.64 -12.38
CA ARG A 232 28.09 -17.60 -13.43
C ARG A 232 28.00 -19.02 -12.89
N ASP A 233 28.97 -19.46 -12.10
CA ASP A 233 28.98 -20.80 -11.52
C ASP A 233 27.78 -21.00 -10.60
N LEU A 234 27.40 -19.95 -9.84
CA LEU A 234 26.18 -19.93 -9.03
C LEU A 234 24.90 -19.99 -9.87
N ILE A 235 24.86 -19.40 -11.08
CA ILE A 235 23.74 -19.61 -12.04
C ILE A 235 23.68 -21.09 -12.45
N GLY A 236 24.82 -21.71 -12.75
CA GLY A 236 24.92 -23.13 -13.09
C GLY A 236 24.49 -24.07 -11.95
N GLN A 237 24.66 -23.62 -10.70
CA GLN A 237 24.20 -24.30 -9.47
C GLN A 237 22.76 -23.94 -9.07
N ALA A 238 22.02 -23.22 -9.92
CA ALA A 238 20.66 -22.72 -9.66
C ALA A 238 20.53 -21.84 -8.39
N SER A 239 21.63 -21.22 -7.94
CA SER A 239 21.70 -20.36 -6.75
C SER A 239 21.44 -18.89 -7.10
N TYR A 240 20.33 -18.62 -7.80
CA TYR A 240 20.04 -17.32 -8.40
C TYR A 240 19.93 -16.15 -7.41
N VAL A 241 19.44 -16.39 -6.19
CA VAL A 241 19.38 -15.37 -5.12
C VAL A 241 20.79 -14.95 -4.69
N ALA A 242 21.72 -15.91 -4.61
CA ALA A 242 23.11 -15.61 -4.29
C ALA A 242 23.75 -14.77 -5.41
N VAL A 243 23.42 -15.05 -6.67
CA VAL A 243 23.86 -14.26 -7.83
C VAL A 243 23.30 -12.85 -7.79
N LEU A 244 22.03 -12.65 -7.47
CA LEU A 244 21.43 -11.32 -7.40
C LEU A 244 22.06 -10.48 -6.27
N LYS A 245 22.29 -11.09 -5.11
CA LYS A 245 22.90 -10.41 -3.96
C LYS A 245 24.38 -10.12 -4.19
N GLN A 246 25.13 -11.09 -4.69
CA GLN A 246 26.56 -10.94 -4.96
C GLN A 246 26.79 -10.04 -6.17
N GLY A 247 26.03 -10.21 -7.24
CA GLY A 247 26.14 -9.45 -8.47
C GLY A 247 25.85 -7.96 -8.31
N GLN A 248 24.92 -7.56 -7.44
CA GLN A 248 24.72 -6.14 -7.11
C GLN A 248 25.91 -5.54 -6.35
N SER A 249 26.54 -6.33 -5.46
CA SER A 249 27.78 -5.92 -4.79
C SER A 249 28.92 -5.78 -5.80
N ILE A 250 29.06 -6.74 -6.71
CA ILE A 250 30.06 -6.69 -7.79
C ILE A 250 29.79 -5.48 -8.69
N GLU A 251 28.54 -5.17 -9.03
CA GLU A 251 28.19 -4.03 -9.90
C GLU A 251 28.53 -2.70 -9.23
N GLN A 252 28.18 -2.54 -7.95
CA GLN A 252 28.52 -1.34 -7.18
C GLN A 252 30.02 -1.19 -6.99
N ASP A 253 30.73 -2.27 -6.65
CA ASP A 253 32.18 -2.24 -6.52
C ASP A 253 32.82 -1.95 -7.87
N LEU A 254 32.37 -2.59 -8.96
CA LEU A 254 32.88 -2.36 -10.29
C LEU A 254 32.64 -0.93 -10.76
N LYS A 255 31.45 -0.36 -10.53
CA LYS A 255 31.16 1.04 -10.85
C LYS A 255 32.04 1.99 -10.05
N ARG A 256 32.16 1.76 -8.74
CA ARG A 256 33.04 2.52 -7.86
C ARG A 256 34.49 2.41 -8.32
N GLN A 257 34.96 1.22 -8.69
CA GLN A 257 36.32 1.00 -9.15
C GLN A 257 36.55 1.57 -10.55
N ILE A 258 35.56 1.60 -11.45
CA ILE A 258 35.62 2.30 -12.74
C ILE A 258 35.77 3.80 -12.50
N ASP A 259 34.92 4.39 -11.65
CA ASP A 259 35.00 5.83 -11.34
C ASP A 259 36.32 6.17 -10.65
N THR A 260 36.75 5.34 -9.70
CA THR A 260 38.06 5.45 -9.04
C THR A 260 39.19 5.26 -10.04
N THR A 261 39.07 4.36 -11.02
CA THR A 261 40.07 4.16 -12.07
C THR A 261 40.15 5.38 -12.96
N LYS A 262 39.02 5.95 -13.39
CA LYS A 262 39.01 7.18 -14.18
C LYS A 262 39.66 8.33 -13.41
N GLU A 263 39.33 8.48 -12.14
CA GLU A 263 39.94 9.48 -11.26
C GLU A 263 41.43 9.24 -11.07
N LEU A 264 41.86 8.04 -10.70
CA LEU A 264 43.26 7.69 -10.47
C LEU A 264 44.07 7.75 -11.76
N ARG A 265 43.49 7.36 -12.89
CA ARG A 265 44.11 7.47 -14.21
C ARG A 265 44.28 8.93 -14.61
N ALA A 266 43.25 9.75 -14.45
CA ALA A 266 43.33 11.19 -14.70
C ALA A 266 44.35 11.85 -13.76
N LYS A 267 44.31 11.58 -12.45
CA LYS A 267 45.27 12.08 -11.46
C LYS A 267 46.69 11.60 -11.73
N ALA A 268 46.90 10.33 -12.04
CA ALA A 268 48.21 9.79 -12.38
C ALA A 268 48.74 10.44 -13.65
N ARG A 269 47.87 10.72 -14.62
CA ARG A 269 48.27 11.41 -15.84
C ARG A 269 48.57 12.89 -15.61
N VAL A 270 47.76 13.59 -14.82
CA VAL A 270 48.04 14.95 -14.36
C VAL A 270 49.34 14.99 -13.58
N GLN A 271 49.57 14.11 -12.60
CA GLN A 271 50.84 14.04 -11.86
C GLN A 271 52.04 13.68 -12.74
N HIS A 272 51.83 12.87 -13.79
CA HIS A 272 52.87 12.58 -14.78
C HIS A 272 53.18 13.83 -15.62
N ALA A 273 52.14 14.58 -16.00
CA ALA A 273 52.26 15.85 -16.68
C ALA A 273 52.95 16.90 -15.79
N GLU A 274 52.58 17.00 -14.51
CA GLU A 274 53.19 17.91 -13.52
C GLU A 274 54.65 17.58 -13.30
N ARG A 275 54.99 16.29 -13.16
CA ARG A 275 56.37 15.85 -13.03
C ARG A 275 57.19 16.16 -14.27
N LEU A 276 56.63 15.91 -15.46
CA LEU A 276 57.32 16.25 -16.72
C LEU A 276 57.52 17.76 -16.88
N ILE A 277 56.51 18.57 -16.56
CA ILE A 277 56.61 20.04 -16.62
C ILE A 277 57.60 20.55 -15.58
N SER A 278 57.56 20.06 -14.35
CA SER A 278 58.47 20.48 -13.28
C SER A 278 59.92 20.05 -13.53
N LEU A 279 60.14 18.90 -14.19
CA LEU A 279 61.46 18.47 -14.64
C LEU A 279 61.95 19.38 -15.79
N ALA A 280 61.09 19.65 -16.77
CA ALA A 280 61.40 20.55 -17.88
C ALA A 280 61.71 21.99 -17.41
N GLU A 281 61.04 22.47 -16.37
CA GLU A 281 61.28 23.79 -15.76
C GLU A 281 62.62 23.93 -15.05
N GLY A 282 63.15 22.85 -14.51
CA GLY A 282 64.46 22.85 -13.85
C GLY A 282 65.63 22.82 -14.83
N GLU A 283 65.39 22.35 -16.06
CA GLU A 283 66.47 21.92 -16.96
C GLU A 283 66.60 22.73 -18.24
N SER A 284 65.56 23.47 -18.67
CA SER A 284 65.66 24.31 -19.88
C SER A 284 64.87 25.61 -19.80
N SER A 285 65.58 26.75 -19.86
CA SER A 285 64.95 28.08 -19.94
C SER A 285 64.34 28.38 -21.32
N ALA A 286 64.74 27.65 -22.36
CA ALA A 286 64.23 27.85 -23.73
C ALA A 286 62.81 27.28 -23.94
N ALA A 287 62.40 26.30 -23.13
CA ALA A 287 61.08 25.66 -23.23
C ALA A 287 59.97 26.41 -22.46
N LEU A 288 60.27 27.56 -21.84
CA LEU A 288 59.40 28.26 -20.88
C LEU A 288 58.00 28.60 -21.42
N ASP A 289 57.87 29.03 -22.68
CA ASP A 289 56.58 29.39 -23.27
C ASP A 289 55.67 28.17 -23.46
N LYS A 290 56.23 27.03 -23.89
CA LYS A 290 55.49 25.78 -24.08
C LYS A 290 55.20 25.08 -22.76
N ILE A 291 56.10 25.21 -21.79
CA ILE A 291 55.90 24.83 -20.40
C ILE A 291 54.73 25.61 -19.78
N ASN A 292 54.65 26.93 -20.01
CA ASN A 292 53.55 27.77 -19.52
C ASN A 292 52.21 27.40 -20.18
N GLU A 293 52.21 27.10 -21.48
CA GLU A 293 51.03 26.57 -22.18
C GLU A 293 50.59 25.22 -21.60
N ALA A 294 51.55 24.32 -21.34
CA ALA A 294 51.29 23.02 -20.72
C ALA A 294 50.78 23.16 -19.28
N LYS A 295 51.30 24.11 -18.49
CA LYS A 295 50.81 24.47 -17.15
C LYS A 295 49.35 24.92 -17.18
N SER A 296 48.98 25.79 -18.11
CA SER A 296 47.59 26.25 -18.26
C SER A 296 46.65 25.08 -18.55
N LYS A 297 47.02 24.18 -19.48
CA LYS A 297 46.24 22.96 -19.80
C LYS A 297 46.15 22.01 -18.60
N LEU A 298 47.19 22.00 -17.77
CA LEU A 298 47.24 21.18 -16.58
C LEU A 298 46.39 21.75 -15.43
N GLU A 299 46.35 23.08 -15.26
CA GLU A 299 45.42 23.74 -14.35
C GLU A 299 43.96 23.50 -14.76
N GLU A 300 43.66 23.52 -16.07
CA GLU A 300 42.36 23.11 -16.60
C GLU A 300 42.07 21.64 -16.26
N ALA A 301 43.04 20.72 -16.47
CA ALA A 301 42.90 19.31 -16.12
C ALA A 301 42.63 19.12 -14.61
N ALA A 302 43.32 19.86 -13.74
CA ALA A 302 43.11 19.83 -12.29
C ALA A 302 41.76 20.43 -11.89
N GLY A 303 41.28 21.47 -12.58
CA GLY A 303 39.91 21.97 -12.48
C GLY A 303 38.88 20.88 -12.80
N LYS A 304 39.08 20.19 -13.93
CA LYS A 304 38.22 19.09 -14.38
C LYS A 304 38.20 17.89 -13.42
N ILE A 305 39.32 17.57 -12.75
CA ILE A 305 39.34 16.57 -11.67
C ILE A 305 38.50 17.03 -10.47
N ARG A 306 38.55 18.31 -10.08
CA ARG A 306 37.74 18.85 -8.97
C ARG A 306 36.25 18.83 -9.29
N ASP A 307 35.89 19.04 -10.54
CA ASP A 307 34.50 19.03 -11.03
C ASP A 307 33.96 17.60 -11.30
N GLY A 308 34.76 16.55 -11.06
CA GLY A 308 34.38 15.16 -11.30
C GLY A 308 34.37 14.74 -12.78
N GLN A 309 34.93 15.55 -13.67
CA GLN A 309 35.00 15.32 -15.11
C GLN A 309 36.31 14.63 -15.51
N PHE A 310 36.52 13.38 -15.04
CA PHE A 310 37.81 12.69 -15.13
C PHE A 310 38.27 12.37 -16.56
N ASP A 311 37.35 12.05 -17.48
CA ASP A 311 37.72 11.75 -18.88
C ASP A 311 38.25 13.02 -19.60
N GLU A 312 37.63 14.18 -19.36
CA GLU A 312 38.10 15.48 -19.88
C GLU A 312 39.42 15.90 -19.24
N ALA A 313 39.60 15.64 -17.95
CA ALA A 313 40.87 15.87 -17.26
C ALA A 313 42.02 15.03 -17.82
N PHE A 314 41.77 13.75 -18.12
CA PHE A 314 42.76 12.87 -18.72
C PHE A 314 43.22 13.39 -20.09
N LEU A 315 42.29 13.81 -20.95
CA LEU A 315 42.61 14.36 -22.27
C LEU A 315 43.43 15.66 -22.18
N ARG A 316 43.06 16.56 -21.27
CA ARG A 316 43.82 17.81 -21.04
C ARG A 316 45.21 17.55 -20.49
N ALA A 317 45.37 16.53 -19.65
CA ALA A 317 46.68 16.09 -19.18
C ALA A 317 47.54 15.46 -20.30
N GLU A 318 46.95 14.70 -21.23
CA GLU A 318 47.65 14.18 -22.42
C GLU A 318 48.12 15.30 -23.35
N ASP A 319 47.30 16.32 -23.56
CA ASP A 319 47.68 17.49 -24.37
C ASP A 319 48.85 18.26 -23.73
N ALA A 320 48.84 18.40 -22.39
CA ALA A 320 49.94 19.01 -21.65
C ALA A 320 51.23 18.18 -21.76
N ILE A 321 51.14 16.86 -21.62
CA ILE A 321 52.29 15.94 -21.75
C ILE A 321 52.88 15.97 -23.16
N SER A 322 52.01 15.97 -24.17
CA SER A 322 52.44 15.96 -25.58
C SER A 322 53.17 17.25 -25.94
N SER A 323 52.71 18.39 -25.39
CA SER A 323 53.35 19.70 -25.56
C SER A 323 54.75 19.76 -24.92
N VAL A 324 54.97 19.04 -23.81
CA VAL A 324 56.25 19.04 -23.06
C VAL A 324 57.24 17.99 -23.59
N ARG A 325 56.75 16.79 -23.97
CA ARG A 325 57.59 15.72 -24.50
C ARG A 325 58.22 16.04 -25.84
N ALA A 326 57.52 16.81 -26.69
CA ALA A 326 58.10 17.28 -27.94
C ALA A 326 59.36 18.12 -27.68
N GLU A 327 59.30 19.00 -26.68
CA GLU A 327 60.36 19.98 -26.41
C GLU A 327 61.52 19.42 -25.57
N VAL A 328 61.24 18.60 -24.54
CA VAL A 328 62.28 17.94 -23.73
C VAL A 328 63.10 16.97 -24.57
N LYS A 329 62.45 16.28 -25.52
CA LYS A 329 63.14 15.40 -26.46
C LYS A 329 64.06 16.20 -27.39
N THR A 330 63.64 17.37 -27.86
CA THR A 330 64.49 18.29 -28.61
C THR A 330 65.71 18.74 -27.80
N TYR A 331 65.54 19.03 -26.50
CA TYR A 331 66.65 19.43 -25.61
C TYR A 331 67.62 18.29 -25.27
N GLU A 332 67.11 17.07 -25.05
CA GLU A 332 67.92 15.86 -24.87
C GLU A 332 68.68 15.50 -26.16
N GLU A 333 68.04 15.64 -27.32
CA GLU A 333 68.67 15.46 -28.64
C GLU A 333 69.74 16.52 -28.88
N ASP A 334 69.52 17.79 -28.49
CA ASP A 334 70.52 18.87 -28.57
C ASP A 334 71.72 18.60 -27.65
N LEU A 335 71.52 18.16 -26.40
CA LEU A 335 72.61 17.82 -25.49
C LEU A 335 73.37 16.56 -25.91
N LYS A 336 72.68 15.54 -26.43
CA LYS A 336 73.31 14.36 -27.03
C LYS A 336 74.10 14.73 -28.29
N GLN A 337 73.59 15.68 -29.08
CA GLN A 337 74.29 16.21 -30.23
C GLN A 337 75.53 17.00 -29.80
N GLN A 338 75.44 17.87 -28.78
CA GLN A 338 76.59 18.61 -28.24
C GLN A 338 77.64 17.69 -27.57
N LEU A 339 77.20 16.63 -26.90
CA LEU A 339 78.09 15.58 -26.37
C LEU A 339 78.74 14.80 -27.51
N ALA A 340 78.00 14.49 -28.57
CA ALA A 340 78.54 13.87 -29.79
C ALA A 340 79.51 14.79 -30.51
N ASP A 341 79.28 16.11 -30.50
CA ASP A 341 80.17 17.13 -31.08
C ASP A 341 81.45 17.28 -30.23
N LEU A 342 81.36 17.26 -28.90
CA LEU A 342 82.52 17.19 -28.00
C LEU A 342 83.30 15.88 -28.19
N THR A 343 82.59 14.74 -28.32
CA THR A 343 83.17 13.43 -28.63
C THR A 343 83.90 13.46 -29.99
N ALA A 344 83.28 14.07 -31.00
CA ALA A 344 83.83 14.21 -32.33
C ALA A 344 85.03 15.16 -32.35
N ARG A 345 85.03 16.24 -31.57
CA ARG A 345 86.16 17.17 -31.39
C ARG A 345 87.32 16.55 -30.62
N ILE A 346 87.03 15.72 -29.62
CA ILE A 346 88.03 14.87 -28.94
C ILE A 346 88.60 13.86 -29.95
N ASP A 347 87.75 13.15 -30.69
CA ASP A 347 88.20 12.23 -31.75
C ASP A 347 88.98 12.96 -32.86
N GLU A 348 88.62 14.20 -33.21
CA GLU A 348 89.29 15.05 -34.19
C GLU A 348 90.69 15.45 -33.70
N SER A 349 90.80 15.94 -32.47
CA SER A 349 92.10 16.18 -31.80
C SER A 349 92.98 14.92 -31.80
N SER A 350 92.39 13.72 -31.66
CA SER A 350 93.10 12.44 -31.68
C SER A 350 93.58 12.02 -33.09
N LYS A 351 92.90 12.48 -34.15
CA LYS A 351 93.25 12.21 -35.56
C LYS A 351 94.47 13.01 -35.99
N TRP A 352 94.65 14.22 -35.46
CA TRP A 352 95.84 15.04 -35.66
C TRP A 352 97.01 14.52 -34.82
N LYS A 353 97.51 13.30 -35.09
CA LYS A 353 98.69 12.68 -34.42
C LYS A 353 99.91 13.60 -34.47
N THR A 354 100.05 14.50 -33.49
CA THR A 354 101.15 15.46 -33.43
C THR A 354 101.64 15.62 -31.98
N GLY A 355 102.48 14.68 -31.55
CA GLY A 355 103.46 14.87 -30.47
C GLY A 355 102.94 15.10 -29.04
N GLU A 356 103.88 15.07 -28.08
CA GLU A 356 103.65 15.03 -26.63
C GLU A 356 103.02 16.31 -26.00
N LEU A 357 102.67 17.33 -26.78
CA LEU A 357 102.31 18.67 -26.26
C LEU A 357 100.79 18.91 -26.00
N SER A 358 99.87 18.02 -26.41
CA SER A 358 98.41 18.16 -26.20
C SER A 358 97.79 17.11 -25.27
N ALA A 359 98.58 16.17 -24.74
CA ALA A 359 98.08 14.97 -24.08
C ALA A 359 97.32 15.21 -22.76
N GLU A 360 97.61 16.32 -22.05
CA GLU A 360 97.03 16.63 -20.75
C GLU A 360 95.64 17.30 -20.88
N ALA A 361 95.48 18.22 -21.84
CA ALA A 361 94.21 18.87 -22.17
C ALA A 361 93.22 17.87 -22.81
N TYR A 362 93.74 16.98 -23.65
CA TYR A 362 93.00 15.86 -24.23
C TYR A 362 92.45 14.91 -23.16
N LYS A 363 93.27 14.46 -22.19
CA LYS A 363 92.84 13.58 -21.10
C LYS A 363 91.74 14.20 -20.23
N LYS A 364 91.80 15.52 -20.03
CA LYS A 364 90.81 16.25 -19.23
C LYS A 364 89.46 16.36 -19.97
N ALA A 365 89.49 16.67 -21.26
CA ALA A 365 88.28 16.69 -22.10
C ALA A 365 87.58 15.32 -22.17
N VAL A 366 88.35 14.22 -22.23
CA VAL A 366 87.80 12.84 -22.19
C VAL A 366 87.12 12.52 -20.85
N ALA A 367 87.71 12.95 -19.73
CA ALA A 367 87.12 12.74 -18.40
C ALA A 367 85.81 13.52 -18.23
N ASP A 368 85.76 14.77 -18.69
CA ASP A 368 84.57 15.62 -18.63
C ASP A 368 83.47 15.12 -19.60
N GLN A 369 83.84 14.56 -20.76
CA GLN A 369 82.94 13.87 -21.69
C GLN A 369 82.29 12.63 -21.06
N ASP A 370 83.07 11.76 -20.41
CA ASP A 370 82.53 10.57 -19.72
C ASP A 370 81.61 10.99 -18.56
N GLN A 371 81.93 12.06 -17.85
CA GLN A 371 81.09 12.60 -16.78
C GLN A 371 79.77 13.20 -17.30
N ALA A 372 79.81 13.97 -18.38
CA ALA A 372 78.61 14.46 -19.06
C ALA A 372 77.73 13.32 -19.61
N ARG A 373 78.36 12.25 -20.11
CA ARG A 373 77.66 11.05 -20.60
C ARG A 373 77.00 10.27 -19.47
N ILE A 374 77.62 10.18 -18.29
CA ILE A 374 76.99 9.62 -17.08
C ILE A 374 75.80 10.50 -16.67
N GLN A 375 75.98 11.82 -16.60
CA GLN A 375 74.95 12.78 -16.17
C GLN A 375 73.76 12.89 -17.13
N ILE A 376 73.95 12.82 -18.46
CA ILE A 376 72.87 12.73 -19.45
C ILE A 376 72.07 11.43 -19.29
N ASN A 377 72.75 10.30 -19.03
CA ASN A 377 72.08 9.02 -18.80
C ASN A 377 71.37 8.96 -17.44
N GLU A 378 71.81 9.76 -16.46
CA GLU A 378 71.18 9.92 -15.15
C GLU A 378 70.15 11.06 -15.08
N PHE A 379 69.86 11.74 -16.21
CA PHE A 379 68.91 12.86 -16.34
C PHE A 379 69.25 14.10 -15.47
N LEU A 380 70.53 14.49 -15.43
CA LEU A 380 71.03 15.72 -14.80
C LEU A 380 71.54 16.68 -15.88
N PHE A 381 70.64 17.25 -16.69
CA PHE A 381 70.99 17.95 -17.95
C PHE A 381 71.74 19.26 -17.74
N LYS A 382 71.51 19.96 -16.62
CA LYS A 382 72.26 21.17 -16.29
C LYS A 382 73.73 20.88 -15.95
N ASP A 383 73.99 19.84 -15.17
CA ASP A 383 75.36 19.44 -14.80
C ASP A 383 76.08 18.81 -16.01
N ALA A 384 75.34 18.11 -16.88
CA ALA A 384 75.85 17.62 -18.15
C ALA A 384 76.25 18.74 -19.11
N GLN A 385 75.48 19.82 -19.20
CA GLN A 385 75.83 21.00 -19.98
C GLN A 385 77.11 21.65 -19.45
N GLU A 386 77.25 21.81 -18.12
CA GLU A 386 78.47 22.37 -17.51
C GLU A 386 79.70 21.48 -17.74
N ALA A 387 79.56 20.15 -17.72
CA ALA A 387 80.63 19.21 -18.05
C ALA A 387 81.00 19.23 -19.55
N ILE A 388 80.02 19.39 -20.45
CA ILE A 388 80.24 19.54 -21.90
C ILE A 388 81.02 20.83 -22.19
N ASP A 389 80.60 21.95 -21.63
CA ASP A 389 81.22 23.27 -21.86
C ASP A 389 82.68 23.29 -21.36
N HIS A 390 82.97 22.63 -20.24
CA HIS A 390 84.31 22.53 -19.66
C HIS A 390 85.25 21.62 -20.48
N GLY A 391 84.71 20.54 -21.04
CA GLY A 391 85.40 19.66 -21.98
C GLY A 391 85.70 20.36 -23.32
N GLN A 392 84.77 21.18 -23.82
CA GLN A 392 84.93 21.92 -25.07
C GLN A 392 86.04 22.98 -24.99
N SER A 393 86.13 23.74 -23.89
CA SER A 393 87.20 24.73 -23.73
C SER A 393 88.59 24.09 -23.65
N SER A 394 88.72 22.87 -23.14
CA SER A 394 89.99 22.16 -23.02
C SER A 394 90.47 21.56 -24.35
N ILE A 395 89.56 21.23 -25.28
CA ILE A 395 89.92 20.64 -26.58
C ILE A 395 90.24 21.70 -27.64
N GLU A 396 89.67 22.91 -27.53
CA GLU A 396 89.92 24.02 -28.47
C GLU A 396 91.37 24.52 -28.44
N GLU A 397 92.01 24.52 -27.26
CA GLU A 397 93.43 24.89 -27.09
C GLU A 397 94.37 23.89 -27.78
N ALA A 398 93.97 22.62 -27.88
CA ALA A 398 94.72 21.56 -28.55
C ALA A 398 94.52 21.54 -30.08
N ILE A 399 93.37 22.01 -30.58
CA ILE A 399 92.98 21.97 -31.99
C ILE A 399 93.58 23.13 -32.80
N ALA A 400 93.74 24.32 -32.21
CA ALA A 400 94.21 25.52 -32.92
C ALA A 400 95.61 25.36 -33.58
N MET A 401 96.51 24.56 -32.99
CA MET A 401 97.84 24.30 -33.57
C MET A 401 97.83 23.21 -34.66
N ALA A 402 96.78 22.38 -34.75
CA ALA A 402 96.65 21.33 -35.75
C ALA A 402 95.95 21.79 -37.05
N ARG A 403 95.10 22.83 -36.95
CA ARG A 403 94.21 23.33 -38.02
C ARG A 403 94.92 23.90 -39.26
N GLU A 404 96.03 24.63 -39.10
CA GLU A 404 96.72 25.28 -40.24
C GLU A 404 97.20 24.27 -41.30
N ILE A 405 97.71 23.11 -40.88
CA ILE A 405 98.26 22.08 -41.79
C ILE A 405 97.13 21.21 -42.38
N GLY A 406 96.02 21.05 -41.66
CA GLY A 406 94.90 20.21 -42.04
C GLY A 406 94.00 20.74 -43.14
N LEU A 407 93.74 22.04 -43.11
CA LEU A 407 92.75 22.67 -43.98
C LEU A 407 93.19 22.78 -45.44
N ALA A 408 94.49 22.93 -45.68
CA ALA A 408 95.05 22.90 -47.02
C ALA A 408 94.91 21.52 -47.71
N VAL A 409 94.87 20.42 -46.94
CA VAL A 409 94.66 19.06 -47.47
C VAL A 409 93.18 18.80 -47.75
N ARG A 410 92.29 19.16 -46.81
CA ARG A 410 90.82 19.01 -46.98
C ARG A 410 90.29 19.77 -48.19
N ASN A 411 90.83 20.96 -48.47
CA ASN A 411 90.41 21.74 -49.62
C ASN A 411 90.60 21.03 -50.97
N ARG A 412 91.73 20.34 -51.17
CA ARG A 412 91.97 19.53 -52.37
C ARG A 412 91.09 18.28 -52.44
N GLU A 413 90.74 17.69 -51.30
CA GLU A 413 89.82 16.56 -51.24
C GLU A 413 88.38 16.98 -51.55
N ALA A 414 87.94 18.15 -51.10
CA ALA A 414 86.62 18.71 -51.42
C ALA A 414 86.45 18.95 -52.93
N GLU A 415 87.46 19.51 -53.61
CA GLU A 415 87.44 19.70 -55.07
C GLU A 415 87.38 18.36 -55.83
N SER A 416 88.18 17.39 -55.41
CA SER A 416 88.17 16.03 -55.96
C SER A 416 86.81 15.33 -55.76
N ASN A 417 86.18 15.51 -54.59
CA ASN A 417 84.89 14.90 -54.29
C ASN A 417 83.75 15.54 -55.08
N LEU A 418 83.76 16.87 -55.28
CA LEU A 418 82.77 17.54 -56.13
C LEU A 418 82.85 17.02 -57.57
N LEU A 419 84.06 16.91 -58.14
CA LEU A 419 84.28 16.35 -59.49
C LEU A 419 83.79 14.89 -59.60
N ALA A 420 83.98 14.06 -58.57
CA ALA A 420 83.46 12.70 -58.56
C ALA A 420 81.90 12.66 -58.58
N THR A 421 81.23 13.68 -58.06
CA THR A 421 79.77 13.79 -58.19
C THR A 421 79.34 14.25 -59.58
N GLU A 422 80.18 15.03 -60.29
CA GLU A 422 79.92 15.47 -61.67
C GLU A 422 79.80 14.27 -62.63
N GLU A 423 80.67 13.28 -62.47
CA GLU A 423 80.61 12.02 -63.23
C GLU A 423 79.29 11.26 -63.00
N LYS A 424 78.71 11.39 -61.80
CA LYS A 424 77.37 10.88 -61.43
C LYS A 424 76.22 11.77 -61.89
N GLY A 425 76.49 12.81 -62.69
CA GLY A 425 75.49 13.63 -63.39
C GLY A 425 74.88 14.77 -62.57
N THR A 426 75.44 15.12 -61.41
CA THR A 426 74.96 16.25 -60.58
C THR A 426 74.90 17.56 -61.34
N TYR A 427 75.89 17.85 -62.19
CA TYR A 427 75.93 19.05 -63.02
C TYR A 427 74.78 19.14 -64.05
N ILE A 428 74.16 18.01 -64.41
CA ILE A 428 73.03 17.97 -65.36
C ILE A 428 71.69 18.08 -64.63
N TYR A 429 71.53 17.37 -63.51
CA TYR A 429 70.23 17.23 -62.84
C TYR A 429 70.06 18.13 -61.60
N LEU A 430 71.15 18.64 -61.03
CA LEU A 430 71.18 19.58 -59.90
C LEU A 430 72.23 20.70 -60.12
N PRO A 431 72.16 21.45 -61.26
CA PRO A 431 73.22 22.40 -61.66
C PRO A 431 73.42 23.55 -60.66
N GLU A 432 72.35 24.07 -60.07
CA GLU A 432 72.44 25.20 -59.13
C GLU A 432 73.17 24.82 -57.83
N GLN A 433 72.90 23.61 -57.33
CA GLN A 433 73.56 23.11 -56.12
C GLN A 433 75.04 22.80 -56.40
N TYR A 434 75.34 22.21 -57.56
CA TYR A 434 76.73 21.97 -57.99
C TYR A 434 77.53 23.28 -58.11
N GLN A 435 76.97 24.31 -58.76
CA GLN A 435 77.63 25.61 -58.92
C GLN A 435 77.81 26.34 -57.59
N ALA A 436 76.84 26.26 -56.68
CA ALA A 436 76.96 26.86 -55.35
C ALA A 436 78.12 26.23 -54.56
N ILE A 437 78.27 24.91 -54.62
CA ILE A 437 79.36 24.20 -53.94
C ILE A 437 80.72 24.55 -54.56
N GLN A 438 80.80 24.62 -55.90
CA GLN A 438 82.01 25.06 -56.58
C GLN A 438 82.44 26.47 -56.16
N GLY A 439 81.48 27.38 -55.97
CA GLY A 439 81.73 28.71 -55.41
C GLY A 439 82.31 28.65 -53.99
N LEU A 440 81.74 27.83 -53.11
CA LEU A 440 82.22 27.67 -51.74
C LEU A 440 83.64 27.08 -51.66
N ILE A 441 84.00 26.11 -52.50
CA ILE A 441 85.36 25.54 -52.54
C ILE A 441 86.36 26.62 -53.00
N SER A 442 85.98 27.43 -53.99
CA SER A 442 86.80 28.55 -54.45
C SER A 442 86.99 29.63 -53.35
N ASP A 443 85.93 29.94 -52.61
CA ASP A 443 85.96 30.92 -51.51
C ASP A 443 86.83 30.42 -50.35
N ALA A 444 86.70 29.14 -49.97
CA ALA A 444 87.48 28.57 -48.89
C ALA A 444 88.99 28.50 -49.23
N THR A 445 89.33 28.30 -50.50
CA THR A 445 90.72 28.38 -50.98
C THR A 445 91.32 29.75 -50.75
N SER A 446 90.58 30.82 -51.07
CA SER A 446 91.05 32.18 -50.79
C SER A 446 91.19 32.47 -49.29
N GLN A 447 90.37 31.85 -48.44
CA GLN A 447 90.39 32.02 -46.98
C GLN A 447 91.53 31.26 -46.28
N VAL A 448 91.87 30.04 -46.73
CA VAL A 448 93.07 29.33 -46.22
C VAL A 448 94.32 30.16 -46.54
N ASP A 449 94.42 30.68 -47.77
CA ASP A 449 95.57 31.46 -48.24
C ASP A 449 95.72 32.82 -47.53
N SER A 450 94.63 33.40 -46.99
CA SER A 450 94.64 34.64 -46.22
C SER A 450 94.89 34.44 -44.71
N GLY A 451 95.02 33.19 -44.25
CA GLY A 451 95.21 32.84 -42.83
C GLY A 451 93.94 32.89 -41.99
N GLU A 452 92.77 32.98 -42.62
CA GLU A 452 91.46 32.97 -41.98
C GLU A 452 90.97 31.52 -41.77
N PHE A 453 91.75 30.72 -41.04
CA PHE A 453 91.59 29.27 -40.99
C PHE A 453 90.22 28.80 -40.48
N ASP A 454 89.66 29.47 -39.47
CA ASP A 454 88.32 29.11 -38.98
C ASP A 454 87.23 29.43 -40.02
N GLN A 455 87.40 30.48 -40.83
CA GLN A 455 86.48 30.79 -41.92
C GLN A 455 86.64 29.80 -43.08
N ALA A 456 87.88 29.45 -43.39
CA ALA A 456 88.19 28.49 -44.44
C ALA A 456 87.71 27.07 -44.10
N GLU A 457 87.87 26.64 -42.84
CA GLU A 457 87.30 25.40 -42.32
C GLU A 457 85.78 25.41 -42.39
N ALA A 458 85.13 26.48 -41.91
CA ALA A 458 83.68 26.58 -41.95
C ALA A 458 83.14 26.60 -43.40
N THR A 459 83.83 27.26 -44.32
CA THR A 459 83.44 27.28 -45.73
C THR A 459 83.69 25.91 -46.40
N LEU A 460 84.75 25.19 -46.04
CA LEU A 460 85.01 23.83 -46.51
C LEU A 460 84.06 22.79 -45.94
N ASP A 461 83.77 22.83 -44.64
CA ASP A 461 82.76 21.98 -44.02
C ASP A 461 81.40 22.20 -44.67
N LYS A 462 81.07 23.46 -44.99
CA LYS A 462 79.87 23.79 -45.74
C LYS A 462 79.92 23.22 -47.15
N ALA A 463 81.04 23.34 -47.86
CA ALA A 463 81.19 22.78 -49.20
C ALA A 463 81.14 21.23 -49.21
N GLU A 464 81.82 20.56 -48.29
CA GLU A 464 81.83 19.10 -48.15
C GLU A 464 80.46 18.58 -47.73
N LYS A 465 79.81 19.20 -46.74
CA LYS A 465 78.44 18.85 -46.34
C LYS A 465 77.48 19.04 -47.50
N GLN A 466 77.57 20.16 -48.22
CA GLN A 466 76.74 20.38 -49.40
C GLN A 466 77.08 19.41 -50.54
N THR A 467 78.32 18.93 -50.66
CA THR A 467 78.70 17.88 -51.65
C THR A 467 78.12 16.52 -51.28
N ILE A 468 78.13 16.14 -49.99
CA ILE A 468 77.48 14.91 -49.50
C ILE A 468 75.97 15.02 -49.67
N GLU A 469 75.39 16.17 -49.32
CA GLU A 469 73.98 16.47 -49.54
C GLU A 469 73.64 16.45 -51.04
N LEU A 470 74.53 16.91 -51.92
CA LEU A 470 74.35 16.87 -53.37
C LEU A 470 74.27 15.42 -53.89
N ASP A 471 75.16 14.52 -53.45
CA ASP A 471 75.12 13.10 -53.83
C ASP A 471 73.88 12.39 -53.23
N ALA A 472 73.54 12.69 -51.97
CA ALA A 472 72.34 12.19 -51.32
C ALA A 472 71.07 12.72 -52.00
N ASN A 473 71.05 13.97 -52.45
CA ASN A 473 69.95 14.58 -53.19
C ASN A 473 69.82 13.97 -54.58
N MET A 474 70.93 13.66 -55.26
CA MET A 474 70.89 12.90 -56.52
C MET A 474 70.31 11.51 -56.33
N ARG A 475 70.75 10.79 -55.30
CA ARG A 475 70.19 9.48 -54.95
C ARG A 475 68.70 9.58 -54.65
N LYS A 476 68.30 10.52 -53.79
CA LYS A 476 66.90 10.75 -53.44
C LYS A 476 66.07 11.10 -54.66
N LEU A 477 66.58 11.96 -55.55
CA LEU A 477 65.93 12.32 -56.80
C LEU A 477 65.77 11.09 -57.70
N ALA A 478 66.80 10.25 -57.83
CA ALA A 478 66.74 9.00 -58.61
C ALA A 478 65.72 8.01 -58.03
N GLU A 479 65.74 7.79 -56.71
CA GLU A 479 64.79 6.91 -56.01
C GLU A 479 63.35 7.44 -56.13
N GLN A 480 63.14 8.74 -55.96
CA GLN A 480 61.82 9.37 -56.15
C GLN A 480 61.33 9.21 -57.59
N ARG A 481 62.17 9.49 -58.59
CA ARG A 481 61.79 9.33 -60.00
C ARG A 481 61.50 7.88 -60.37
N LEU A 482 62.25 6.92 -59.85
CA LEU A 482 61.97 5.49 -60.07
C LEU A 482 60.68 5.05 -59.36
N ALA A 483 60.38 5.58 -58.19
CA ALA A 483 59.11 5.32 -57.49
C ALA A 483 57.91 5.93 -58.25
N GLU A 484 58.05 7.14 -58.80
CA GLU A 484 57.05 7.76 -59.68
C GLU A 484 56.79 6.90 -60.93
N VAL A 485 57.86 6.36 -61.54
CA VAL A 485 57.75 5.45 -62.69
C VAL A 485 57.05 4.14 -62.29
N ASP A 486 57.43 3.53 -61.16
CA ASP A 486 56.79 2.29 -60.68
C ASP A 486 55.29 2.50 -60.41
N ALA A 487 54.92 3.62 -59.80
CA ALA A 487 53.53 4.01 -59.61
C ALA A 487 52.80 4.17 -60.95
N ALA A 488 53.40 4.85 -61.93
CA ALA A 488 52.82 5.02 -63.27
C ALA A 488 52.69 3.67 -64.02
N VAL A 489 53.63 2.74 -63.83
CA VAL A 489 53.57 1.38 -64.40
C VAL A 489 52.42 0.57 -63.78
N ARG A 490 52.18 0.70 -62.47
CA ARG A 490 51.04 0.07 -61.80
C ARG A 490 49.72 0.68 -62.26
N GLU A 491 49.62 2.01 -62.33
CA GLU A 491 48.44 2.69 -62.85
C GLU A 491 48.14 2.27 -64.29
N ALA A 492 49.17 2.12 -65.13
CA ALA A 492 49.00 1.59 -66.48
C ALA A 492 48.46 0.15 -66.48
N ALA A 493 48.96 -0.72 -65.60
CA ALA A 493 48.46 -2.08 -65.47
C ALA A 493 46.98 -2.10 -65.01
N ASP A 494 46.62 -1.30 -64.01
CA ASP A 494 45.25 -1.16 -63.50
C ASP A 494 44.29 -0.56 -64.55
N ALA A 495 44.79 0.34 -65.38
CA ALA A 495 44.10 0.85 -66.56
C ALA A 495 43.88 -0.22 -67.65
N GLY A 496 44.36 -1.45 -67.45
CA GLY A 496 44.24 -2.55 -68.40
C GLY A 496 45.25 -2.49 -69.56
N ALA A 497 46.38 -1.79 -69.40
CA ALA A 497 47.40 -1.73 -70.44
C ALA A 497 47.97 -3.10 -70.81
N GLU A 498 47.88 -4.09 -69.92
CA GLU A 498 48.22 -5.49 -70.22
C GLU A 498 47.37 -6.14 -71.32
N LYS A 499 46.23 -5.54 -71.68
CA LYS A 499 45.38 -5.96 -72.80
C LYS A 499 45.38 -4.94 -73.94
N HIS A 500 45.47 -3.65 -73.61
CA HIS A 500 45.18 -2.56 -74.54
C HIS A 500 46.41 -1.73 -74.95
N ALA A 501 47.54 -1.88 -74.27
CA ALA A 501 48.79 -1.17 -74.55
C ALA A 501 50.02 -2.03 -74.13
N VAL A 502 50.00 -3.32 -74.55
CA VAL A 502 50.92 -4.37 -74.09
C VAL A 502 52.38 -3.98 -74.29
N ASP A 503 52.71 -3.55 -75.50
CA ASP A 503 54.09 -3.22 -75.88
C ASP A 503 54.59 -1.98 -75.12
N ALA A 504 53.74 -0.96 -74.95
CA ALA A 504 54.10 0.25 -74.21
C ALA A 504 54.33 -0.01 -72.71
N LEU A 505 53.51 -0.88 -72.11
CA LEU A 505 53.69 -1.31 -70.71
C LEU A 505 54.93 -2.20 -70.54
N ALA A 506 55.17 -3.13 -71.47
CA ALA A 506 56.34 -4.00 -71.45
C ALA A 506 57.64 -3.19 -71.60
N ASP A 507 57.65 -2.20 -72.50
CA ASP A 507 58.75 -1.26 -72.64
C ASP A 507 58.97 -0.44 -71.36
N ALA A 508 57.92 0.09 -70.75
CA ALA A 508 58.02 0.86 -69.51
C ALA A 508 58.59 0.01 -68.36
N ARG A 509 58.13 -1.25 -68.22
CA ARG A 509 58.65 -2.22 -67.23
C ARG A 509 60.12 -2.55 -67.48
N THR A 510 60.52 -2.74 -68.73
CA THR A 510 61.91 -3.06 -69.10
C THR A 510 62.85 -1.90 -68.76
N VAL A 511 62.46 -0.67 -69.11
CA VAL A 511 63.29 0.52 -68.84
C VAL A 511 63.28 0.87 -67.34
N LEU A 512 62.18 0.63 -66.61
CA LEU A 512 62.13 0.73 -65.15
C LEU A 512 63.12 -0.24 -64.49
N ALA A 513 63.13 -1.51 -64.93
CA ALA A 513 64.06 -2.52 -64.42
C ALA A 513 65.52 -2.16 -64.70
N GLU A 514 65.81 -1.57 -65.87
CA GLU A 514 67.13 -1.00 -66.17
C GLU A 514 67.48 0.13 -65.19
N GLY A 515 66.58 1.08 -64.96
CA GLY A 515 66.79 2.17 -64.01
C GLY A 515 67.02 1.72 -62.57
N GLN A 516 66.24 0.73 -62.10
CA GLN A 516 66.42 0.10 -60.79
C GLN A 516 67.77 -0.63 -60.69
N SER A 517 68.21 -1.29 -61.77
CA SER A 517 69.52 -1.94 -61.82
C SER A 517 70.68 -0.95 -61.75
N GLN A 518 70.57 0.19 -62.43
CA GLN A 518 71.58 1.26 -62.38
C GLN A 518 71.61 1.96 -61.01
N ALA A 519 70.44 2.19 -60.41
CA ALA A 519 70.31 2.71 -59.05
C ALA A 519 70.98 1.76 -58.03
N ALA A 520 70.76 0.45 -58.13
CA ALA A 520 71.39 -0.53 -57.25
C ALA A 520 72.93 -0.58 -57.36
N LYS A 521 73.49 -0.14 -58.49
CA LYS A 521 74.94 -0.01 -58.72
C LYS A 521 75.50 1.36 -58.31
N GLY A 522 74.66 2.28 -57.82
CA GLY A 522 75.07 3.63 -57.45
C GLY A 522 75.31 4.58 -58.64
N VAL A 523 74.81 4.22 -59.84
CA VAL A 523 75.03 4.98 -61.08
C VAL A 523 73.79 5.85 -61.36
N TRP A 524 73.66 6.94 -60.59
CA TRP A 524 72.41 7.72 -60.47
C TRP A 524 72.02 8.47 -61.75
N LYS A 525 72.98 8.92 -62.55
CA LYS A 525 72.75 9.59 -63.84
C LYS A 525 72.00 8.69 -64.82
N GLU A 526 72.41 7.43 -64.91
CA GLU A 526 71.85 6.41 -65.77
C GLU A 526 70.49 5.94 -65.22
N ALA A 527 70.35 5.82 -63.90
CA ALA A 527 69.07 5.54 -63.26
C ALA A 527 68.02 6.63 -63.55
N LEU A 528 68.40 7.91 -63.45
CA LEU A 528 67.55 9.06 -63.78
C LEU A 528 67.24 9.14 -65.28
N ALA A 529 68.21 8.86 -66.15
CA ALA A 529 67.98 8.82 -67.59
C ALA A 529 67.02 7.69 -67.98
N ALA A 530 67.12 6.52 -67.34
CA ALA A 530 66.19 5.42 -67.52
C ALA A 530 64.79 5.76 -66.98
N ALA A 531 64.70 6.34 -65.77
CA ALA A 531 63.43 6.82 -65.21
C ALA A 531 62.74 7.85 -66.13
N GLY A 532 63.50 8.81 -66.67
CA GLY A 532 63.01 9.82 -67.61
C GLY A 532 62.52 9.25 -68.94
N LYS A 533 63.01 8.07 -69.34
CA LYS A 533 62.50 7.32 -70.51
C LYS A 533 61.31 6.44 -70.16
N ALA A 534 61.28 5.85 -68.96
CA ALA A 534 60.25 4.90 -68.53
C ALA A 534 58.94 5.59 -68.14
N LEU A 535 59.00 6.74 -67.45
CA LEU A 535 57.81 7.48 -67.01
C LEU A 535 56.87 7.87 -68.17
N PRO A 536 57.32 8.54 -69.24
CA PRO A 536 56.43 8.89 -70.35
C PRO A 536 55.87 7.64 -71.06
N LYS A 537 56.59 6.53 -71.08
CA LYS A 537 56.10 5.26 -71.64
C LYS A 537 55.00 4.63 -70.77
N ALA A 538 55.14 4.65 -69.44
CA ALA A 538 54.13 4.17 -68.51
C ALA A 538 52.85 5.02 -68.57
N VAL A 539 52.99 6.34 -68.57
CA VAL A 539 51.86 7.28 -68.71
C VAL A 539 51.15 7.09 -70.05
N GLU A 540 51.90 6.95 -71.15
CA GLU A 540 51.32 6.68 -72.46
C GLU A 540 50.62 5.31 -72.52
N ALA A 541 51.16 4.28 -71.86
CA ALA A 541 50.51 2.96 -71.76
C ALA A 541 49.16 3.06 -71.01
N ALA A 542 49.12 3.75 -69.86
CA ALA A 542 47.88 4.00 -69.12
C ALA A 542 46.87 4.77 -69.97
N ARG A 543 47.34 5.82 -70.65
CA ARG A 543 46.54 6.68 -71.52
C ARG A 543 45.92 5.89 -72.68
N GLN A 544 46.71 5.06 -73.36
CA GLN A 544 46.25 4.19 -74.45
C GLN A 544 45.22 3.17 -73.95
N ALA A 545 45.43 2.61 -72.77
CA ALA A 545 44.51 1.66 -72.17
C ALA A 545 43.16 2.29 -71.80
N TYR A 546 43.17 3.42 -71.09
CA TYR A 546 41.95 4.18 -70.77
C TYR A 546 41.22 4.64 -72.03
N ARG A 547 41.96 5.11 -73.05
CA ARG A 547 41.40 5.50 -74.34
C ARG A 547 40.69 4.32 -75.01
N ALA A 548 41.37 3.18 -75.16
CA ALA A 548 40.84 2.01 -75.82
C ALA A 548 39.60 1.45 -75.09
N GLN A 549 39.60 1.44 -73.75
CA GLN A 549 38.43 1.02 -72.97
C GLN A 549 37.26 1.99 -73.13
N THR A 550 37.52 3.30 -73.10
CA THR A 550 36.47 4.31 -73.32
C THR A 550 35.89 4.21 -74.73
N GLU A 551 36.74 4.06 -75.76
CA GLU A 551 36.33 3.86 -77.15
C GLU A 551 35.52 2.56 -77.33
N SER A 552 35.86 1.50 -76.59
CA SER A 552 35.11 0.23 -76.60
C SER A 552 33.76 0.33 -75.87
N LEU A 553 33.70 1.06 -74.73
CA LEU A 553 32.50 1.14 -73.91
C LEU A 553 31.50 2.20 -74.41
N THR A 554 31.96 3.24 -75.11
CA THR A 554 31.10 4.32 -75.63
C THR A 554 30.00 3.82 -76.55
N PRO A 555 30.26 2.97 -77.57
CA PRO A 555 29.20 2.37 -78.37
C PRO A 555 28.22 1.54 -77.54
N THR A 556 28.70 0.88 -76.49
CA THR A 556 27.86 0.08 -75.58
C THR A 556 26.94 0.99 -74.76
N ALA A 557 27.47 2.05 -74.14
CA ALA A 557 26.68 3.03 -73.39
C ALA A 557 25.66 3.75 -74.29
N GLN A 558 26.06 4.14 -75.50
CA GLN A 558 25.14 4.71 -76.50
C GLN A 558 24.04 3.73 -76.89
N LYS A 559 24.39 2.46 -77.11
CA LYS A 559 23.42 1.40 -77.38
C LYS A 559 22.46 1.22 -76.21
N GLU A 560 22.93 1.20 -74.97
CA GLU A 560 22.04 1.08 -73.80
C GLU A 560 21.16 2.32 -73.58
N ILE A 561 21.67 3.54 -73.84
CA ILE A 561 20.86 4.76 -73.84
C ILE A 561 19.78 4.69 -74.92
N GLN A 562 20.12 4.15 -76.10
CA GLN A 562 19.14 3.95 -77.16
C GLN A 562 18.13 2.88 -76.77
N ASN A 563 18.55 1.74 -76.23
CA ASN A 563 17.66 0.70 -75.69
C ASN A 563 16.72 1.27 -74.61
N ALA A 564 17.23 2.15 -73.73
CA ALA A 564 16.42 2.81 -72.71
C ALA A 564 15.39 3.77 -73.34
N ARG A 565 15.78 4.55 -74.36
CA ARG A 565 14.85 5.39 -75.13
C ARG A 565 13.78 4.57 -75.82
N ASP A 566 14.17 3.46 -76.46
CA ASP A 566 13.27 2.54 -77.14
C ASP A 566 12.32 1.84 -76.14
N ALA A 567 12.77 1.61 -74.91
CA ALA A 567 11.94 1.20 -73.78
C ALA A 567 11.04 2.32 -73.20
N GLY A 568 11.06 3.51 -73.80
CA GLY A 568 10.22 4.63 -73.38
C GLY A 568 10.69 5.35 -72.13
N ALA A 569 11.95 5.17 -71.71
CA ALA A 569 12.50 5.82 -70.51
C ALA A 569 12.37 7.35 -70.54
N ALA A 570 12.33 7.97 -71.73
CA ALA A 570 12.11 9.42 -71.87
C ALA A 570 10.77 9.90 -71.29
N GLN A 571 9.75 9.04 -71.23
CA GLN A 571 8.44 9.36 -70.67
C GLN A 571 8.34 8.92 -69.20
N TYR A 572 8.85 7.74 -68.87
CA TYR A 572 8.55 7.08 -67.59
C TYR A 572 9.72 7.03 -66.59
N ALA A 573 10.94 7.28 -67.06
CA ALA A 573 12.17 7.28 -66.28
C ALA A 573 13.09 8.46 -66.66
N ALA A 574 12.50 9.62 -67.01
CA ALA A 574 13.20 10.75 -67.63
C ALA A 574 14.38 11.25 -66.80
N ALA A 575 14.25 11.27 -65.47
CA ALA A 575 15.32 11.69 -64.58
C ALA A 575 16.55 10.76 -64.66
N VAL A 576 16.33 9.44 -64.70
CA VAL A 576 17.39 8.44 -64.77
C VAL A 576 18.04 8.45 -66.16
N LEU A 577 17.24 8.56 -67.23
CA LEU A 577 17.74 8.71 -68.60
C LEU A 577 18.58 10.00 -68.78
N ASN A 578 18.16 11.12 -68.18
CA ASN A 578 18.90 12.36 -68.25
C ASN A 578 20.26 12.26 -67.56
N LYS A 579 20.35 11.57 -66.41
CA LYS A 579 21.65 11.27 -65.78
C LYS A 579 22.56 10.47 -66.70
N ALA A 580 22.03 9.45 -67.38
CA ALA A 580 22.79 8.66 -68.34
C ALA A 580 23.32 9.51 -69.51
N LEU A 581 22.48 10.43 -70.02
CA LEU A 581 22.85 11.36 -71.09
C LEU A 581 23.91 12.38 -70.65
N ASP A 582 23.75 12.96 -69.46
CA ASP A 582 24.69 13.91 -68.89
C ASP A 582 26.05 13.24 -68.62
N ALA A 583 26.04 12.01 -68.11
CA ALA A 583 27.26 11.22 -67.91
C ALA A 583 27.95 10.91 -69.26
N LEU A 584 27.20 10.58 -70.32
CA LEU A 584 27.79 10.37 -71.64
C LEU A 584 28.40 11.66 -72.22
N ASP A 585 27.71 12.80 -72.09
CA ASP A 585 28.23 14.12 -72.52
C ASP A 585 29.51 14.49 -71.76
N GLN A 586 29.53 14.29 -70.43
CA GLN A 586 30.72 14.47 -69.61
C GLN A 586 31.87 13.55 -70.03
N SER A 587 31.57 12.29 -70.37
CA SER A 587 32.56 11.36 -70.91
C SER A 587 33.16 11.87 -72.23
N GLN A 588 32.33 12.33 -73.17
CA GLN A 588 32.78 12.86 -74.45
C GLN A 588 33.64 14.11 -74.30
N LYS A 589 33.26 15.03 -73.41
CA LYS A 589 34.04 16.22 -73.08
C LYS A 589 35.41 15.84 -72.50
N ALA A 590 35.44 14.91 -71.54
CA ALA A 590 36.68 14.40 -70.96
C ALA A 590 37.56 13.70 -72.01
N PHE A 591 36.95 12.94 -72.93
CA PHE A 591 37.66 12.28 -74.02
C PHE A 591 38.30 13.28 -74.99
N GLN A 592 37.60 14.35 -75.36
CA GLN A 592 38.11 15.42 -76.22
C GLN A 592 39.23 16.23 -75.56
N SER A 593 39.16 16.44 -74.25
CA SER A 593 40.26 17.05 -73.47
C SER A 593 41.40 16.08 -73.18
N THR A 594 41.34 14.86 -73.72
CA THR A 594 42.31 13.76 -73.52
C THR A 594 42.44 13.25 -72.08
N ASP A 595 41.47 13.56 -71.23
CA ASP A 595 41.31 12.97 -69.90
C ASP A 595 40.54 11.65 -70.00
N PHE A 596 41.22 10.63 -70.53
CA PHE A 596 40.60 9.33 -70.82
C PHE A 596 40.20 8.56 -69.55
N LYS A 597 40.79 8.85 -68.40
CA LYS A 597 40.43 8.21 -67.12
C LYS A 597 39.06 8.67 -66.64
N THR A 598 38.83 9.99 -66.62
CA THR A 598 37.52 10.55 -66.32
C THR A 598 36.49 10.14 -67.38
N ALA A 599 36.90 10.12 -68.65
CA ALA A 599 36.03 9.67 -69.73
C ALA A 599 35.53 8.24 -69.53
N LEU A 600 36.41 7.30 -69.14
CA LEU A 600 36.05 5.91 -68.85
C LEU A 600 35.05 5.77 -67.69
N ALA A 601 35.29 6.49 -66.59
CA ALA A 601 34.41 6.46 -65.43
C ALA A 601 32.99 6.94 -65.81
N LYS A 602 32.92 8.05 -66.56
CA LYS A 602 31.66 8.66 -66.98
C LYS A 602 30.88 7.85 -68.01
N VAL A 603 31.55 7.16 -68.93
CA VAL A 603 30.86 6.26 -69.87
C VAL A 603 30.34 4.99 -69.19
N THR A 604 31.01 4.54 -68.13
CA THR A 604 30.52 3.42 -67.29
C THR A 604 29.25 3.84 -66.54
N GLU A 605 29.27 5.00 -65.89
CA GLU A 605 28.09 5.61 -65.24
C GLU A 605 26.93 5.77 -66.23
N ALA A 606 27.20 6.29 -67.43
CA ALA A 606 26.20 6.45 -68.49
C ALA A 606 25.55 5.12 -68.90
N ARG A 607 26.34 4.05 -69.03
CA ARG A 607 25.83 2.71 -69.34
C ARG A 607 24.92 2.19 -68.22
N ASP A 608 25.35 2.29 -66.97
CA ASP A 608 24.64 1.68 -65.84
C ASP A 608 23.31 2.41 -65.56
N GLU A 609 23.31 3.74 -65.60
CA GLU A 609 22.09 4.56 -65.50
C GLU A 609 21.14 4.30 -66.68
N ALA A 610 21.66 4.06 -67.88
CA ALA A 610 20.82 3.68 -69.01
C ALA A 610 20.16 2.30 -68.82
N VAL A 611 20.89 1.32 -68.26
CA VAL A 611 20.32 0.00 -67.93
C VAL A 611 19.21 0.12 -66.89
N LEU A 612 19.39 0.96 -65.86
CA LEU A 612 18.35 1.24 -64.86
C LEU A 612 17.13 1.91 -65.50
N ALA A 613 17.35 2.97 -66.30
CA ALA A 613 16.29 3.68 -66.99
C ALA A 613 15.47 2.76 -67.91
N ARG A 614 16.12 1.78 -68.55
CA ARG A 614 15.49 0.76 -69.40
C ARG A 614 14.56 -0.17 -68.60
N LYS A 615 14.96 -0.57 -67.38
CA LYS A 615 14.22 -1.55 -66.56
C LYS A 615 13.12 -0.96 -65.68
N HIS A 616 13.14 0.34 -65.47
CA HIS A 616 12.29 1.07 -64.52
C HIS A 616 10.81 0.65 -64.49
N GLN A 617 10.15 0.51 -65.65
CA GLN A 617 8.73 0.12 -65.67
C GLN A 617 8.49 -1.34 -65.27
N VAL A 618 9.41 -2.23 -65.62
CA VAL A 618 9.36 -3.63 -65.19
C VAL A 618 9.54 -3.72 -63.67
N ASP A 619 10.43 -2.91 -63.11
CA ASP A 619 10.68 -2.86 -61.67
C ASP A 619 9.47 -2.30 -60.91
N LYS A 620 8.84 -1.23 -61.39
CA LYS A 620 7.57 -0.72 -60.82
C LYS A 620 6.44 -1.73 -60.84
N ALA A 621 6.27 -2.42 -61.97
CA ALA A 621 5.26 -3.46 -62.10
C ALA A 621 5.52 -4.64 -61.14
N GLN A 622 6.80 -4.96 -60.88
CA GLN A 622 7.20 -5.93 -59.86
C GLN A 622 6.83 -5.45 -58.45
N GLU A 623 7.16 -4.22 -58.09
CA GLU A 623 6.80 -3.63 -56.79
C GLU A 623 5.29 -3.63 -56.55
N ALA A 624 4.50 -3.27 -57.58
CA ALA A 624 3.04 -3.31 -57.51
C ALA A 624 2.50 -4.74 -57.33
N ALA A 625 3.07 -5.72 -58.06
CA ALA A 625 2.70 -7.12 -57.92
C ALA A 625 3.03 -7.68 -56.53
N ASP A 626 4.20 -7.34 -55.99
CA ASP A 626 4.61 -7.75 -54.64
C ASP A 626 3.73 -7.12 -53.56
N SER A 627 3.35 -5.84 -53.71
CA SER A 627 2.38 -5.17 -52.83
C SER A 627 1.02 -5.87 -52.83
N ALA A 628 0.51 -6.22 -54.02
CA ALA A 628 -0.75 -6.95 -54.16
C ALA A 628 -0.68 -8.36 -53.55
N ILE A 629 0.44 -9.08 -53.70
CA ILE A 629 0.65 -10.37 -53.05
C ILE A 629 0.68 -10.21 -51.52
N ALA A 630 1.36 -9.20 -51.00
CA ALA A 630 1.40 -8.90 -49.57
C ALA A 630 0.01 -8.54 -49.01
N ALA A 631 -0.85 -7.93 -49.82
CA ALA A 631 -2.26 -7.71 -49.51
C ALA A 631 -3.12 -9.01 -49.51
N LEU A 632 -2.52 -10.15 -49.88
CA LEU A 632 -3.17 -11.45 -50.10
C LEU A 632 -4.06 -11.51 -51.34
N ALA A 633 -3.73 -10.77 -52.41
CA ALA A 633 -4.53 -10.79 -53.63
C ALA A 633 -4.65 -12.17 -54.28
N GLN A 634 -3.73 -13.09 -53.97
CA GLN A 634 -3.80 -14.48 -54.43
C GLN A 634 -5.03 -15.23 -53.90
N ASP A 635 -5.56 -14.81 -52.74
CA ASP A 635 -6.72 -15.41 -52.10
C ASP A 635 -8.02 -14.64 -52.41
N PHE A 636 -7.94 -13.33 -52.63
CA PHE A 636 -9.11 -12.45 -52.74
C PHE A 636 -9.38 -11.88 -54.15
N ASP A 637 -8.38 -11.82 -55.03
CA ASP A 637 -8.53 -11.44 -56.45
C ASP A 637 -7.55 -12.24 -57.34
N LYS A 638 -7.61 -13.57 -57.17
CA LYS A 638 -6.68 -14.55 -57.76
C LYS A 638 -6.48 -14.38 -59.27
N GLU A 639 -7.58 -14.15 -59.99
CA GLU A 639 -7.55 -14.03 -61.46
C GLU A 639 -6.78 -12.79 -61.90
N THR A 640 -7.00 -11.64 -61.23
CA THR A 640 -6.38 -10.38 -61.61
C THR A 640 -4.89 -10.36 -61.25
N ILE A 641 -4.50 -10.88 -60.07
CA ILE A 641 -3.07 -10.97 -59.70
C ILE A 641 -2.33 -12.00 -60.55
N ALA A 642 -2.96 -13.13 -60.92
CA ALA A 642 -2.36 -14.10 -61.83
C ALA A 642 -2.14 -13.50 -63.22
N ALA A 643 -3.09 -12.71 -63.73
CA ALA A 643 -2.93 -11.97 -64.98
C ALA A 643 -1.82 -10.91 -64.89
N ALA A 644 -1.69 -10.20 -63.76
CA ALA A 644 -0.61 -9.25 -63.54
C ALA A 644 0.77 -9.92 -63.53
N LEU A 645 0.92 -11.06 -62.84
CA LEU A 645 2.17 -11.81 -62.79
C LEU A 645 2.54 -12.42 -64.15
N LEU A 646 1.53 -12.87 -64.92
CA LEU A 646 1.74 -13.36 -66.28
C LEU A 646 2.25 -12.24 -67.20
N ASP A 647 1.60 -11.07 -67.17
CA ASP A 647 2.03 -9.90 -67.94
C ASP A 647 3.42 -9.43 -67.52
N LEU A 648 3.74 -9.44 -66.22
CA LEU A 648 5.07 -9.08 -65.71
C LEU A 648 6.15 -10.07 -66.18
N THR A 649 5.85 -11.36 -66.16
CA THR A 649 6.77 -12.40 -66.65
C THR A 649 7.00 -12.23 -68.15
N ALA A 650 5.93 -12.06 -68.93
CA ALA A 650 6.04 -11.79 -70.36
C ALA A 650 6.78 -10.47 -70.63
N SER A 651 6.57 -9.43 -69.83
CA SER A 651 7.28 -8.16 -69.94
C SER A 651 8.80 -8.32 -69.78
N LYS A 652 9.24 -9.10 -68.79
CA LYS A 652 10.67 -9.43 -68.57
C LYS A 652 11.26 -10.18 -69.76
N GLU A 653 10.56 -11.22 -70.24
CA GLU A 653 10.99 -11.98 -71.42
C GLU A 653 11.12 -11.09 -72.66
N LYS A 654 10.16 -10.19 -72.89
CA LYS A 654 10.17 -9.24 -74.01
C LYS A 654 11.29 -8.21 -73.88
N MET A 655 11.61 -7.78 -72.67
CA MET A 655 12.75 -6.89 -72.41
C MET A 655 14.08 -7.57 -72.77
N ASP A 656 14.25 -8.83 -72.38
CA ASP A 656 15.46 -9.61 -72.67
C ASP A 656 15.59 -9.93 -74.18
N GLN A 657 14.48 -10.04 -74.89
CA GLN A 657 14.42 -10.19 -76.36
C GLN A 657 14.64 -8.87 -77.12
N GLY A 658 14.74 -7.73 -76.43
CA GLY A 658 14.87 -6.40 -77.06
C GLY A 658 13.56 -5.85 -77.65
N GLN A 659 12.42 -6.45 -77.33
CA GLN A 659 11.09 -6.01 -77.76
C GLN A 659 10.53 -4.98 -76.74
N TYR A 660 11.17 -3.82 -76.67
CA TYR A 660 10.99 -2.89 -75.55
C TYR A 660 9.61 -2.23 -75.47
N GLU A 661 8.96 -1.94 -76.60
CA GLU A 661 7.61 -1.38 -76.61
C GLU A 661 6.56 -2.40 -76.11
N GLU A 662 6.68 -3.67 -76.53
CA GLU A 662 5.83 -4.76 -76.03
C GLU A 662 6.07 -5.00 -74.54
N SER A 663 7.34 -5.04 -74.13
CA SER A 663 7.73 -5.18 -72.72
C SER A 663 7.11 -4.07 -71.85
N ARG A 664 7.23 -2.80 -72.28
CA ARG A 664 6.65 -1.66 -71.56
C ARG A 664 5.13 -1.76 -71.46
N THR A 665 4.46 -2.11 -72.56
CA THR A 665 2.98 -2.23 -72.58
C THR A 665 2.52 -3.30 -71.59
N LEU A 666 3.21 -4.44 -71.56
CA LEU A 666 2.96 -5.52 -70.60
C LEU A 666 3.29 -5.11 -69.16
N ALA A 667 4.36 -4.34 -68.93
CA ALA A 667 4.71 -3.84 -67.59
C ALA A 667 3.64 -2.90 -67.04
N VAL A 668 3.17 -1.92 -67.83
CA VAL A 668 2.09 -1.01 -67.43
C VAL A 668 0.79 -1.79 -67.17
N SER A 669 0.45 -2.75 -68.05
CA SER A 669 -0.70 -3.64 -67.84
C SER A 669 -0.57 -4.46 -66.55
N ALA A 670 0.62 -4.97 -66.25
CA ALA A 670 0.91 -5.69 -65.02
C ALA A 670 0.77 -4.81 -63.77
N GLU A 671 1.33 -3.59 -63.79
CA GLU A 671 1.22 -2.60 -62.71
C GLU A 671 -0.25 -2.23 -62.44
N GLU A 672 -1.01 -1.88 -63.49
CA GLU A 672 -2.44 -1.53 -63.38
C GLU A 672 -3.27 -2.70 -62.83
N LYS A 673 -3.04 -3.92 -63.33
CA LYS A 673 -3.74 -5.12 -62.84
C LYS A 673 -3.35 -5.44 -61.39
N ALA A 674 -2.09 -5.29 -61.02
CA ALA A 674 -1.64 -5.51 -59.64
C ALA A 674 -2.28 -4.51 -58.67
N HIS A 675 -2.29 -3.21 -59.00
CA HIS A 675 -2.97 -2.20 -58.19
C HIS A 675 -4.49 -2.43 -58.11
N ALA A 676 -5.12 -2.85 -59.21
CA ALA A 676 -6.54 -3.22 -59.20
C ALA A 676 -6.80 -4.43 -58.28
N ALA A 677 -5.96 -5.47 -58.36
CA ALA A 677 -6.05 -6.65 -57.51
C ALA A 677 -5.85 -6.32 -56.02
N GLU A 678 -4.87 -5.47 -55.70
CA GLU A 678 -4.64 -4.97 -54.34
C GLU A 678 -5.87 -4.20 -53.83
N THR A 679 -6.38 -3.26 -54.61
CA THR A 679 -7.53 -2.42 -54.23
C THR A 679 -8.78 -3.27 -53.98
N ARG A 680 -9.10 -4.23 -54.87
CA ARG A 680 -10.25 -5.13 -54.68
C ARG A 680 -10.07 -6.04 -53.47
N THR A 681 -8.85 -6.49 -53.21
CA THR A 681 -8.53 -7.32 -52.05
C THR A 681 -8.77 -6.55 -50.75
N TRP A 682 -8.22 -5.34 -50.63
CA TRP A 682 -8.47 -4.49 -49.45
C TRP A 682 -9.95 -4.15 -49.30
N ASN A 683 -10.66 -3.84 -50.38
CA ASN A 683 -12.10 -3.59 -50.34
C ASN A 683 -12.85 -4.81 -49.78
N THR A 684 -12.60 -6.01 -50.33
CA THR A 684 -13.26 -7.25 -49.90
C THR A 684 -12.96 -7.57 -48.44
N ARG A 685 -11.69 -7.47 -48.04
CA ARG A 685 -11.25 -7.72 -46.67
C ARG A 685 -11.84 -6.71 -45.68
N ALA A 686 -11.81 -5.41 -46.02
CA ALA A 686 -12.39 -4.36 -45.18
C ALA A 686 -13.90 -4.52 -45.04
N ALA A 687 -14.63 -4.82 -46.12
CA ALA A 687 -16.07 -5.07 -46.07
C ALA A 687 -16.40 -6.26 -45.16
N SER A 688 -15.66 -7.37 -45.28
CA SER A 688 -15.80 -8.54 -44.41
C SER A 688 -15.46 -8.23 -42.94
N GLY A 689 -14.37 -7.49 -42.71
CA GLY A 689 -13.95 -7.05 -41.39
C GLY A 689 -14.98 -6.14 -40.72
N ILE A 690 -15.55 -5.18 -41.45
CA ILE A 690 -16.61 -4.28 -40.95
C ILE A 690 -17.86 -5.08 -40.62
N ALA A 691 -18.29 -6.00 -41.50
CA ALA A 691 -19.47 -6.83 -41.26
C ALA A 691 -19.30 -7.69 -39.99
N THR A 692 -18.13 -8.31 -39.84
CA THR A 692 -17.78 -9.10 -38.65
C THR A 692 -17.76 -8.23 -37.39
N LEU A 693 -17.10 -7.07 -37.43
CA LEU A 693 -17.02 -6.16 -36.30
C LEU A 693 -18.41 -5.63 -35.90
N LYS A 694 -19.27 -5.33 -36.87
CA LYS A 694 -20.65 -4.90 -36.64
C LYS A 694 -21.48 -5.97 -35.93
N GLU A 695 -21.35 -7.23 -36.35
CA GLU A 695 -21.98 -8.36 -35.67
C GLU A 695 -21.46 -8.50 -34.23
N ARG A 696 -20.15 -8.34 -34.03
CA ARG A 696 -19.54 -8.38 -32.69
C ARG A 696 -20.03 -7.26 -31.79
N VAL A 697 -20.08 -6.03 -32.27
CA VAL A 697 -20.63 -4.87 -31.52
C VAL A 697 -22.09 -5.11 -31.17
N ALA A 698 -22.92 -5.60 -32.11
CA ALA A 698 -24.31 -5.94 -31.82
C ALA A 698 -24.45 -7.04 -30.75
N LYS A 699 -23.61 -8.08 -30.81
CA LYS A 699 -23.58 -9.15 -29.81
C LYS A 699 -23.12 -8.66 -28.44
N SER A 700 -22.14 -7.77 -28.39
CA SER A 700 -21.69 -7.12 -27.16
C SER A 700 -22.80 -6.27 -26.53
N ASP A 701 -23.53 -5.50 -27.33
CA ASP A 701 -24.67 -4.69 -26.86
C ASP A 701 -25.77 -5.58 -26.27
N GLN A 702 -26.15 -6.65 -26.98
CA GLN A 702 -27.09 -7.67 -26.50
C GLN A 702 -26.64 -8.35 -25.19
N SER A 703 -25.33 -8.37 -24.93
CA SER A 703 -24.72 -8.90 -23.70
C SER A 703 -24.59 -7.85 -22.60
N PHE A 704 -25.33 -6.74 -22.69
CA PHE A 704 -25.35 -5.62 -21.74
C PHE A 704 -24.00 -4.87 -21.62
N ALA A 705 -23.15 -4.89 -22.65
CA ALA A 705 -21.88 -4.15 -22.68
C ALA A 705 -22.05 -2.65 -22.42
N ALA A 706 -23.12 -2.04 -22.91
CA ALA A 706 -23.40 -0.62 -22.65
C ALA A 706 -23.52 -0.29 -21.15
N THR A 707 -23.94 -1.26 -20.32
CA THR A 707 -24.15 -1.11 -18.88
C THR A 707 -22.95 -1.56 -18.05
N TYR A 708 -22.33 -2.69 -18.41
CA TYR A 708 -21.31 -3.34 -17.58
C TYR A 708 -19.88 -3.23 -18.13
N ALA A 709 -19.70 -2.75 -19.37
CA ALA A 709 -18.40 -2.53 -20.01
C ALA A 709 -18.41 -1.26 -20.88
N THR A 710 -18.97 -0.17 -20.32
CA THR A 710 -19.37 1.03 -21.07
C THR A 710 -18.23 1.68 -21.86
N ASP A 711 -17.04 1.79 -21.28
CA ASP A 711 -15.92 2.50 -21.91
C ASP A 711 -15.27 1.67 -23.02
N GLU A 712 -15.13 0.36 -22.81
CA GLU A 712 -14.72 -0.59 -23.84
C GLU A 712 -15.73 -0.61 -25.00
N PHE A 713 -17.03 -0.65 -24.67
CA PHE A 713 -18.10 -0.69 -25.67
C PHE A 713 -18.16 0.59 -26.52
N LYS A 714 -17.93 1.76 -25.92
CA LYS A 714 -17.83 3.04 -26.64
C LYS A 714 -16.64 3.05 -27.59
N ARG A 715 -15.46 2.57 -27.16
CA ARG A 715 -14.27 2.50 -27.99
C ARG A 715 -14.49 1.64 -29.23
N VAL A 716 -14.97 0.41 -29.05
CA VAL A 716 -15.22 -0.47 -30.20
C VAL A 716 -16.28 0.08 -31.15
N SER A 717 -17.30 0.77 -30.63
CA SER A 717 -18.33 1.44 -31.45
C SER A 717 -17.76 2.62 -32.24
N GLN A 718 -16.85 3.40 -31.64
CA GLN A 718 -16.13 4.48 -32.33
C GLN A 718 -15.21 3.92 -33.41
N THR A 719 -14.45 2.87 -33.12
CA THR A 719 -13.57 2.21 -34.08
C THR A 719 -14.34 1.63 -35.26
N LEU A 720 -15.53 1.07 -35.04
CA LEU A 720 -16.43 0.64 -36.11
C LEU A 720 -16.87 1.83 -36.99
N ALA A 721 -17.27 2.95 -36.39
CA ALA A 721 -17.66 4.15 -37.13
C ALA A 721 -16.51 4.74 -37.95
N GLU A 722 -15.29 4.75 -37.40
CA GLU A 722 -14.07 5.16 -38.11
C GLU A 722 -13.77 4.22 -39.29
N ALA A 723 -13.89 2.90 -39.09
CA ALA A 723 -13.72 1.93 -40.18
C ALA A 723 -14.74 2.13 -41.30
N GLU A 724 -16.02 2.35 -40.98
CA GLU A 724 -17.07 2.64 -41.95
C GLU A 724 -16.81 3.97 -42.70
N ALA A 725 -16.32 5.00 -42.01
CA ALA A 725 -15.97 6.29 -42.62
C ALA A 725 -14.77 6.17 -43.59
N LEU A 726 -13.71 5.47 -43.19
CA LEU A 726 -12.55 5.21 -44.05
C LEU A 726 -12.96 4.39 -45.27
N PHE A 727 -13.79 3.37 -45.09
CA PHE A 727 -14.33 2.56 -46.16
C PHE A 727 -15.14 3.38 -47.17
N ALA A 728 -16.00 4.29 -46.69
CA ALA A 728 -16.77 5.20 -47.55
C ALA A 728 -15.89 6.17 -48.35
N SER A 729 -14.69 6.48 -47.86
CA SER A 729 -13.68 7.30 -48.56
C SER A 729 -12.76 6.51 -49.49
N SER A 730 -13.02 5.21 -49.72
CA SER A 730 -12.19 4.28 -50.49
C SER A 730 -10.78 4.05 -49.93
N GLN A 731 -10.55 4.36 -48.65
CA GLN A 731 -9.32 4.06 -47.92
C GLN A 731 -9.39 2.65 -47.33
N PHE A 732 -9.46 1.64 -48.20
CA PHE A 732 -9.82 0.28 -47.82
C PHE A 732 -8.78 -0.41 -46.93
N LYS A 733 -7.49 -0.12 -47.12
CA LYS A 733 -6.42 -0.71 -46.30
C LYS A 733 -6.49 -0.22 -44.85
N GLU A 734 -6.65 1.08 -44.68
CA GLU A 734 -6.81 1.73 -43.38
C GLU A 734 -8.13 1.30 -42.71
N ALA A 735 -9.22 1.19 -43.48
CA ALA A 735 -10.49 0.66 -43.00
C ALA A 735 -10.33 -0.76 -42.46
N PHE A 736 -9.64 -1.65 -43.19
CA PHE A 736 -9.35 -3.01 -42.72
C PHE A 736 -8.53 -3.02 -41.41
N GLN A 737 -7.46 -2.22 -41.33
CA GLN A 737 -6.66 -2.10 -40.10
C GLN A 737 -7.49 -1.63 -38.89
N LYS A 738 -8.45 -0.72 -39.11
CA LYS A 738 -9.40 -0.33 -38.06
C LYS A 738 -10.33 -1.48 -37.66
N THR A 739 -10.74 -2.34 -38.58
CA THR A 739 -11.54 -3.53 -38.23
C THR A 739 -10.77 -4.55 -37.40
N GLU A 740 -9.46 -4.71 -37.63
CA GLU A 740 -8.59 -5.56 -36.80
C GLU A 740 -8.44 -4.97 -35.39
N THR A 741 -8.21 -3.65 -35.32
CA THR A 741 -8.15 -2.93 -34.03
C THR A 741 -9.47 -3.08 -33.26
N GLY A 742 -10.60 -2.82 -33.91
CA GLY A 742 -11.93 -2.94 -33.30
C GLY A 742 -12.26 -4.38 -32.90
N SER A 743 -11.74 -5.37 -33.61
CA SER A 743 -11.89 -6.78 -33.21
C SER A 743 -11.18 -7.06 -31.89
N GLY A 744 -9.96 -6.56 -31.69
CA GLY A 744 -9.26 -6.65 -30.41
C GLY A 744 -9.98 -5.91 -29.28
N GLU A 745 -10.57 -4.75 -29.57
CA GLU A 745 -11.39 -4.01 -28.59
C GLU A 745 -12.68 -4.75 -28.24
N ALA A 746 -13.33 -5.41 -29.20
CA ALA A 746 -14.48 -6.26 -28.94
C ALA A 746 -14.13 -7.45 -28.02
N ASP A 747 -12.93 -8.04 -28.17
CA ASP A 747 -12.45 -9.09 -27.25
C ASP A 747 -12.31 -8.57 -25.82
N GLN A 748 -11.82 -7.35 -25.65
CA GLN A 748 -11.74 -6.69 -24.34
C GLN A 748 -13.13 -6.44 -23.72
N VAL A 749 -14.13 -6.07 -24.52
CA VAL A 749 -15.52 -5.94 -24.05
C VAL A 749 -16.01 -7.26 -23.47
N PHE A 750 -15.83 -8.38 -24.18
CA PHE A 750 -16.29 -9.69 -23.69
C PHE A 750 -15.52 -10.15 -22.44
N ALA A 751 -14.20 -9.96 -22.39
CA ALA A 751 -13.41 -10.25 -21.19
C ALA A 751 -13.92 -9.45 -19.99
N ARG A 752 -14.22 -8.15 -20.19
CA ARG A 752 -14.77 -7.29 -19.14
C ARG A 752 -16.15 -7.74 -18.67
N LEU A 753 -17.01 -8.19 -19.59
CA LEU A 753 -18.31 -8.74 -19.24
C LEU A 753 -18.19 -10.06 -18.46
N GLU A 754 -17.24 -10.94 -18.80
CA GLU A 754 -16.95 -12.16 -18.03
C GLU A 754 -16.51 -11.83 -16.60
N ASP A 755 -15.64 -10.82 -16.42
CA ASP A 755 -15.23 -10.34 -15.09
C ASP A 755 -16.42 -9.79 -14.28
N GLN A 756 -17.28 -9.01 -14.93
CA GLN A 756 -18.47 -8.45 -14.29
C GLN A 756 -19.50 -9.52 -13.92
N ALA A 757 -19.64 -10.57 -14.73
CA ALA A 757 -20.48 -11.72 -14.40
C ALA A 757 -20.02 -12.41 -13.11
N ALA A 758 -18.70 -12.58 -12.91
CA ALA A 758 -18.15 -13.11 -11.67
C ALA A 758 -18.39 -12.18 -10.47
N ALA A 759 -18.23 -10.86 -10.66
CA ALA A 759 -18.49 -9.86 -9.62
C ALA A 759 -19.98 -9.85 -9.19
N VAL A 760 -20.88 -9.89 -10.17
CA VAL A 760 -22.34 -9.98 -9.98
C VAL A 760 -22.73 -11.24 -9.22
N ARG A 761 -22.15 -12.39 -9.56
CA ARG A 761 -22.37 -13.65 -8.84
C ARG A 761 -21.92 -13.56 -7.39
N LYS A 762 -20.74 -12.97 -7.14
CA LYS A 762 -20.22 -12.76 -5.79
C LYS A 762 -21.09 -11.80 -4.97
N ASP A 763 -21.59 -10.73 -5.57
CA ASP A 763 -22.51 -9.82 -4.90
C ASP A 763 -23.82 -10.53 -4.55
N TYR A 764 -24.42 -11.27 -5.49
CA TYR A 764 -25.64 -12.03 -5.24
C TYR A 764 -25.45 -13.08 -4.13
N ASP A 765 -24.36 -13.84 -4.15
CA ASP A 765 -23.99 -14.79 -3.10
C ASP A 765 -23.85 -14.10 -1.74
N THR A 766 -23.24 -12.91 -1.69
CA THR A 766 -23.15 -12.11 -0.47
C THR A 766 -24.54 -11.77 0.07
N GLN A 767 -25.49 -11.38 -0.79
CA GLN A 767 -26.86 -11.07 -0.39
C GLN A 767 -27.64 -12.31 0.07
N VAL A 768 -27.42 -13.48 -0.57
CA VAL A 768 -27.99 -14.78 -0.13
C VAL A 768 -27.47 -15.13 1.26
N ASN A 769 -26.16 -14.98 1.49
CA ASN A 769 -25.56 -15.25 2.79
C ASN A 769 -26.02 -14.24 3.86
N GLN A 770 -26.24 -12.98 3.51
CA GLN A 770 -26.86 -12.01 4.43
C GLN A 770 -28.29 -12.41 4.79
N LEU A 771 -29.11 -12.84 3.82
CA LEU A 771 -30.46 -13.35 4.08
C LEU A 771 -30.43 -14.53 5.07
N LYS A 772 -29.44 -15.43 4.94
CA LYS A 772 -29.23 -16.57 5.85
C LYS A 772 -29.11 -16.13 7.31
N THR A 773 -28.44 -15.00 7.58
CA THR A 773 -28.25 -14.48 8.94
C THR A 773 -29.56 -14.06 9.63
N PHE A 774 -30.63 -13.85 8.86
CA PHE A 774 -31.96 -13.51 9.38
C PHE A 774 -32.89 -14.72 9.48
N VAL A 775 -32.48 -15.92 9.04
CA VAL A 775 -33.35 -17.11 9.07
C VAL A 775 -33.46 -17.63 10.51
N MET A 776 -34.67 -17.58 11.08
CA MET A 776 -34.97 -18.10 12.43
C MET A 776 -35.87 -19.34 12.43
N ASP A 777 -36.60 -19.59 11.32
CA ASP A 777 -37.57 -20.68 11.19
C ASP A 777 -37.76 -21.13 9.73
N ASP A 778 -38.71 -22.05 9.50
CA ASP A 778 -39.00 -22.64 8.19
C ASP A 778 -39.43 -21.59 7.14
N PHE A 779 -40.04 -20.48 7.56
CA PHE A 779 -40.42 -19.39 6.64
C PHE A 779 -39.17 -18.71 6.06
N GLY A 780 -38.24 -18.32 6.92
CA GLY A 780 -36.95 -17.76 6.50
C GLY A 780 -36.12 -18.76 5.68
N LEU A 781 -36.14 -20.03 6.08
CA LEU A 781 -35.38 -21.09 5.40
C LEU A 781 -35.86 -21.30 3.96
N LYS A 782 -37.18 -21.31 3.74
CA LYS A 782 -37.77 -21.42 2.41
C LYS A 782 -37.34 -20.27 1.49
N LEU A 783 -37.41 -19.02 1.97
CA LEU A 783 -37.01 -17.85 1.19
C LEU A 783 -35.50 -17.81 0.88
N HIS A 784 -34.68 -18.30 1.81
CA HIS A 784 -33.25 -18.50 1.58
C HIS A 784 -33.01 -19.57 0.51
N GLN A 785 -33.63 -20.74 0.60
CA GLN A 785 -33.52 -21.81 -0.38
C GLN A 785 -33.93 -21.37 -1.80
N GLU A 786 -35.04 -20.65 -1.93
CA GLU A 786 -35.48 -20.08 -3.21
C GLU A 786 -34.43 -19.11 -3.81
N SER A 787 -33.73 -18.36 -2.97
CA SER A 787 -32.65 -17.45 -3.38
C SER A 787 -31.37 -18.22 -3.77
N THR A 788 -31.04 -19.30 -3.07
CA THR A 788 -29.91 -20.20 -3.37
C THR A 788 -30.09 -20.94 -4.70
N VAL A 789 -31.31 -21.42 -5.01
CA VAL A 789 -31.61 -22.06 -6.31
C VAL A 789 -31.28 -21.12 -7.47
N ARG A 790 -31.55 -19.83 -7.32
CA ARG A 790 -31.25 -18.82 -8.34
C ARG A 790 -29.76 -18.49 -8.43
N LEU A 791 -29.01 -18.56 -7.32
CA LEU A 791 -27.54 -18.51 -7.38
C LEU A 791 -27.00 -19.67 -8.22
N GLY A 792 -27.58 -20.87 -8.08
CA GLY A 792 -27.28 -22.01 -8.96
C GLY A 792 -27.60 -21.74 -10.43
N ALA A 793 -28.72 -21.09 -10.73
CA ALA A 793 -29.06 -20.70 -12.11
C ALA A 793 -28.09 -19.64 -12.69
N ILE A 794 -27.58 -18.72 -11.86
CA ILE A 794 -26.53 -17.77 -12.25
C ILE A 794 -25.22 -18.53 -12.52
N ASP A 795 -24.83 -19.47 -11.66
CA ASP A 795 -23.64 -20.30 -11.85
C ASP A 795 -23.74 -21.13 -13.15
N GLU A 796 -24.91 -21.72 -13.45
CA GLU A 796 -25.15 -22.40 -14.72
C GLU A 796 -25.05 -21.47 -15.93
N ALA A 797 -25.59 -20.24 -15.85
CA ALA A 797 -25.51 -19.27 -16.93
C ALA A 797 -24.07 -18.81 -17.18
N ILE A 798 -23.27 -18.62 -16.11
CA ILE A 798 -21.82 -18.34 -16.22
C ILE A 798 -21.10 -19.51 -16.89
N GLN A 799 -21.37 -20.75 -16.47
CA GLN A 799 -20.75 -21.95 -17.06
C GLN A 799 -21.07 -22.10 -18.55
N ARG A 800 -22.28 -21.73 -18.97
CA ARG A 800 -22.70 -21.73 -20.39
C ARG A 800 -22.21 -20.50 -21.16
N LYS A 801 -21.51 -19.56 -20.51
CA LYS A 801 -21.11 -18.25 -21.06
C LYS A 801 -22.29 -17.42 -21.59
N ASP A 802 -23.47 -17.60 -21.01
CA ASP A 802 -24.68 -16.87 -21.37
C ASP A 802 -24.77 -15.57 -20.53
N LEU A 803 -23.90 -14.62 -20.87
CA LEU A 803 -23.79 -13.32 -20.18
C LEU A 803 -25.13 -12.55 -20.11
N PRO A 804 -25.96 -12.48 -21.18
CA PRO A 804 -27.29 -11.88 -21.08
C PRO A 804 -28.15 -12.52 -19.98
N GLN A 805 -28.16 -13.85 -19.91
CA GLN A 805 -28.91 -14.57 -18.89
C GLN A 805 -28.35 -14.35 -17.49
N VAL A 806 -27.03 -14.24 -17.31
CA VAL A 806 -26.40 -13.92 -16.01
C VAL A 806 -26.90 -12.57 -15.48
N PHE A 807 -26.81 -11.52 -16.28
CA PHE A 807 -27.19 -10.18 -15.84
C PHE A 807 -28.70 -10.06 -15.62
N SER A 808 -29.52 -10.70 -16.45
CA SER A 808 -30.97 -10.78 -16.26
C SER A 808 -31.35 -11.50 -14.96
N LEU A 809 -30.77 -12.68 -14.73
CA LEU A 809 -31.02 -13.47 -13.51
C LEU A 809 -30.59 -12.73 -12.25
N TYR A 810 -29.50 -11.97 -12.31
CA TYR A 810 -29.03 -11.12 -11.23
C TYR A 810 -29.98 -9.96 -10.94
N GLN A 811 -30.39 -9.16 -11.93
CA GLN A 811 -31.29 -8.02 -11.71
C GLN A 811 -32.63 -8.47 -11.09
N GLU A 812 -33.22 -9.52 -11.65
CA GLU A 812 -34.42 -10.13 -11.09
C GLU A 812 -34.17 -10.75 -9.71
N GLY A 813 -33.01 -11.39 -9.53
CA GLY A 813 -32.60 -12.03 -8.28
C GLY A 813 -32.46 -11.02 -7.15
N MET A 814 -31.76 -9.92 -7.37
CA MET A 814 -31.55 -8.87 -6.38
C MET A 814 -32.87 -8.26 -5.92
N THR A 815 -33.81 -8.05 -6.85
CA THR A 815 -35.16 -7.58 -6.47
C THR A 815 -35.88 -8.59 -5.57
N ARG A 816 -35.75 -9.89 -5.86
CA ARG A 816 -36.37 -10.95 -5.06
C ARG A 816 -35.69 -11.10 -3.69
N ILE A 817 -34.38 -11.02 -3.63
CA ILE A 817 -33.63 -11.22 -2.38
C ILE A 817 -33.84 -10.05 -1.41
N GLN A 818 -33.96 -8.83 -1.91
CA GLN A 818 -34.37 -7.67 -1.12
C GLN A 818 -35.80 -7.83 -0.59
N LYS A 819 -36.72 -8.37 -1.41
CA LYS A 819 -38.08 -8.68 -0.96
C LYS A 819 -38.10 -9.76 0.11
N ALA A 820 -37.33 -10.84 -0.09
CA ALA A 820 -37.17 -11.94 0.84
C ALA A 820 -36.57 -11.48 2.17
N SER A 821 -35.50 -10.70 2.15
CA SER A 821 -34.87 -10.11 3.35
C SER A 821 -35.85 -9.27 4.15
N ALA A 822 -36.58 -8.37 3.50
CA ALA A 822 -37.60 -7.55 4.15
C ALA A 822 -38.74 -8.40 4.73
N ALA A 823 -39.17 -9.46 4.03
CA ALA A 823 -40.22 -10.37 4.51
C ALA A 823 -39.76 -11.19 5.72
N THR A 824 -38.55 -11.77 5.68
CA THR A 824 -37.96 -12.53 6.80
C THR A 824 -37.79 -11.65 8.04
N LYS A 825 -37.26 -10.43 7.88
CA LYS A 825 -37.13 -9.46 8.96
C LYS A 825 -38.47 -9.13 9.62
N LEU A 826 -39.50 -8.81 8.82
CA LEU A 826 -40.83 -8.52 9.32
C LEU A 826 -41.44 -9.73 10.06
N HIS A 827 -41.28 -10.92 9.48
CA HIS A 827 -41.75 -12.16 10.08
C HIS A 827 -41.11 -12.41 11.45
N ASN A 828 -39.79 -12.28 11.57
CA ASN A 828 -39.07 -12.43 12.84
C ASN A 828 -39.60 -11.47 13.92
N ILE A 829 -39.77 -10.19 13.57
CA ILE A 829 -40.31 -9.18 14.50
C ILE A 829 -41.72 -9.56 14.95
N ASN A 830 -42.61 -9.98 14.03
CA ASN A 830 -43.98 -10.35 14.37
C ASN A 830 -44.05 -11.63 15.22
N THR A 831 -43.30 -12.66 14.86
CA THR A 831 -43.21 -13.90 15.64
C THR A 831 -42.70 -13.63 17.06
N GLN A 832 -41.69 -12.78 17.23
CA GLN A 832 -41.19 -12.40 18.54
C GLN A 832 -42.22 -11.56 19.32
N LYS A 833 -42.94 -10.63 18.68
CA LYS A 833 -44.06 -9.91 19.30
C LYS A 833 -45.14 -10.87 19.79
N GLU A 834 -45.57 -11.82 18.98
CA GLU A 834 -46.60 -12.81 19.34
C GLU A 834 -46.16 -13.66 20.53
N LYS A 835 -44.91 -14.15 20.51
CA LYS A 835 -44.31 -14.89 21.63
C LYS A 835 -44.31 -14.05 22.92
N LEU A 836 -43.88 -12.79 22.84
CA LEU A 836 -43.83 -11.90 24.01
C LEU A 836 -45.23 -11.55 24.53
N LEU A 837 -46.20 -11.31 23.64
CA LEU A 837 -47.61 -11.10 24.03
C LEU A 837 -48.19 -12.34 24.72
N ALA A 838 -47.88 -13.55 24.25
CA ALA A 838 -48.28 -14.79 24.89
C ALA A 838 -47.64 -14.97 26.28
N GLN A 839 -46.37 -14.59 26.44
CA GLN A 839 -45.69 -14.59 27.74
C GLN A 839 -46.31 -13.55 28.70
N VAL A 840 -46.63 -12.34 28.22
CA VAL A 840 -47.33 -11.31 29.01
C VAL A 840 -48.70 -11.83 29.46
N ASN A 841 -49.47 -12.43 28.55
CA ASN A 841 -50.79 -13.01 28.89
C ASN A 841 -50.66 -14.12 29.94
N THR A 842 -49.68 -15.01 29.81
CA THR A 842 -49.40 -16.05 30.80
C THR A 842 -49.04 -15.46 32.17
N ALA A 843 -48.17 -14.44 32.21
CA ALA A 843 -47.79 -13.77 33.45
C ALA A 843 -48.95 -13.01 34.11
N GLU A 844 -49.87 -12.46 33.32
CA GLU A 844 -51.11 -11.82 33.78
C GLU A 844 -52.10 -12.84 34.36
N GLN A 845 -52.33 -13.96 33.67
CA GLN A 845 -53.14 -15.06 34.20
C GLN A 845 -52.57 -15.61 35.51
N ASN A 846 -51.24 -15.66 35.62
CA ASN A 846 -50.54 -16.07 36.83
C ASN A 846 -50.47 -14.98 37.91
N GLY A 847 -51.10 -13.81 37.73
CA GLY A 847 -51.22 -12.77 38.76
C GLY A 847 -49.94 -11.99 39.08
N LEU A 848 -48.84 -12.18 38.34
CA LEU A 848 -47.53 -11.59 38.63
C LEU A 848 -47.55 -10.05 38.55
N PHE A 849 -48.36 -9.49 37.64
CA PHE A 849 -48.52 -8.05 37.49
C PHE A 849 -49.23 -7.34 38.64
N ARG A 850 -49.85 -8.08 39.59
CA ARG A 850 -50.46 -7.50 40.80
C ARG A 850 -49.43 -7.16 41.89
N ILE A 851 -48.19 -7.64 41.73
CA ILE A 851 -47.11 -7.51 42.70
C ILE A 851 -46.00 -6.60 42.18
N VAL A 852 -45.65 -6.72 40.88
CA VAL A 852 -44.62 -5.89 40.24
C VAL A 852 -45.09 -4.43 40.04
N PRO A 853 -44.16 -3.46 39.91
CA PRO A 853 -44.51 -2.03 39.81
C PRO A 853 -45.02 -1.58 38.43
N PHE A 854 -45.03 -2.45 37.42
CA PHE A 854 -45.49 -2.15 36.05
C PHE A 854 -46.65 -3.07 35.64
N THR A 855 -47.42 -2.65 34.65
CA THR A 855 -48.67 -3.34 34.23
C THR A 855 -48.49 -4.16 32.97
N ALA A 856 -49.33 -5.19 32.80
CA ALA A 856 -49.42 -5.92 31.53
C ALA A 856 -49.71 -4.96 30.35
N GLU A 857 -50.53 -3.93 30.56
CA GLU A 857 -50.83 -2.90 29.57
C GLU A 857 -49.59 -2.09 29.16
N SER A 858 -48.72 -1.73 30.10
CA SER A 858 -47.48 -1.01 29.77
C SER A 858 -46.53 -1.84 28.90
N LEU A 859 -46.38 -3.14 29.17
CA LEU A 859 -45.56 -4.01 28.32
C LEU A 859 -46.21 -4.28 26.96
N ARG A 860 -47.54 -4.45 26.90
CA ARG A 860 -48.27 -4.55 25.62
C ARG A 860 -48.08 -3.29 24.77
N ALA A 861 -48.15 -2.11 25.40
CA ALA A 861 -47.92 -0.83 24.72
C ALA A 861 -46.47 -0.74 24.21
N ASP A 862 -45.48 -1.16 24.97
CA ASP A 862 -44.07 -1.16 24.54
C ASP A 862 -43.80 -2.16 23.41
N ILE A 863 -44.42 -3.35 23.43
CA ILE A 863 -44.41 -4.29 22.30
C ILE A 863 -45.08 -3.67 21.07
N GLY A 864 -46.19 -2.96 21.26
CA GLY A 864 -46.95 -2.28 20.19
C GLY A 864 -46.22 -1.07 19.57
N LYS A 865 -45.35 -0.40 20.33
CA LYS A 865 -44.53 0.74 19.85
C LYS A 865 -43.36 0.31 18.96
N VAL A 866 -42.94 -0.95 19.03
CA VAL A 866 -41.91 -1.46 18.11
C VAL A 866 -42.54 -1.54 16.72
N ASP A 867 -42.23 -0.59 15.85
CA ASP A 867 -42.68 -0.60 14.46
C ASP A 867 -41.51 -0.93 13.51
N PHE A 868 -41.77 -1.75 12.51
CA PHE A 868 -40.80 -2.09 11.46
C PHE A 868 -41.48 -1.94 10.11
N ASP A 869 -41.12 -0.89 9.38
CA ASP A 869 -41.59 -0.64 8.03
C ASP A 869 -40.62 -1.27 7.00
N PRO A 870 -41.03 -2.35 6.30
CA PRO A 870 -40.19 -3.02 5.32
C PRO A 870 -39.95 -2.18 4.07
N GLN A 871 -40.76 -1.17 3.78
CA GLN A 871 -40.56 -0.26 2.64
C GLN A 871 -39.47 0.78 2.95
N LEU A 872 -39.43 1.29 4.18
CA LEU A 872 -38.40 2.22 4.63
C LEU A 872 -37.01 1.54 4.69
N ASP A 873 -36.95 0.29 5.17
CA ASP A 873 -35.72 -0.53 5.21
C ASP A 873 -35.15 -0.80 3.80
N ARG A 874 -36.01 -0.95 2.78
CA ARG A 874 -35.58 -1.11 1.37
C ARG A 874 -35.00 0.17 0.77
N LEU A 875 -35.57 1.32 1.12
CA LEU A 875 -35.13 2.63 0.61
C LEU A 875 -33.89 3.16 1.33
N LYS A 876 -33.65 2.71 2.57
CA LYS A 876 -32.49 3.08 3.39
C LYS A 876 -31.93 1.85 4.13
N PRO A 877 -31.24 0.92 3.43
CA PRO A 877 -30.70 -0.30 4.04
C PRO A 877 -29.67 -0.05 5.16
N ASP A 878 -29.04 1.14 5.17
CA ASP A 878 -28.08 1.56 6.20
C ASP A 878 -28.73 2.14 7.46
N ALA A 879 -30.05 2.39 7.43
CA ALA A 879 -30.78 2.75 8.64
C ALA A 879 -30.98 1.45 9.44
N ASP A 880 -30.38 1.37 10.64
CA ASP A 880 -30.43 0.23 11.58
C ASP A 880 -31.85 -0.14 12.10
N LEU A 881 -32.91 0.12 11.32
CA LEU A 881 -34.33 -0.02 11.67
C LEU A 881 -34.67 -1.43 12.17
N TYR A 882 -34.24 -2.48 11.47
CA TYR A 882 -34.46 -3.85 11.93
C TYR A 882 -33.73 -4.14 13.25
N ARG A 883 -32.49 -3.65 13.41
CA ARG A 883 -31.73 -3.84 14.65
C ARG A 883 -32.34 -3.07 15.81
N GLU A 884 -32.85 -1.88 15.56
CA GLU A 884 -33.53 -1.06 16.56
C GLU A 884 -34.83 -1.73 17.02
N ALA A 885 -35.65 -2.22 16.08
CA ALA A 885 -36.86 -2.99 16.39
C ALA A 885 -36.54 -4.27 17.18
N ALA A 886 -35.53 -5.03 16.76
CA ALA A 886 -35.09 -6.24 17.45
C ALA A 886 -34.55 -5.94 18.87
N ARG A 887 -33.80 -4.84 19.06
CA ARG A 887 -33.33 -4.38 20.38
C ARG A 887 -34.51 -3.98 21.28
N GLY A 888 -35.52 -3.33 20.72
CA GLY A 888 -36.75 -2.98 21.43
C GLY A 888 -37.46 -4.21 22.00
N LEU A 889 -37.63 -5.26 21.19
CA LEU A 889 -38.23 -6.52 21.64
C LEU A 889 -37.34 -7.32 22.59
N ALA A 890 -36.02 -7.36 22.36
CA ALA A 890 -35.08 -8.02 23.26
C ALA A 890 -35.07 -7.40 24.67
N LYS A 891 -35.28 -6.07 24.78
CA LYS A 891 -35.46 -5.40 26.07
C LYS A 891 -36.72 -5.92 26.79
N VAL A 892 -37.84 -5.99 26.08
CA VAL A 892 -39.09 -6.54 26.63
C VAL A 892 -38.95 -8.02 27.02
N GLU A 893 -38.23 -8.82 26.24
CA GLU A 893 -37.93 -10.22 26.56
C GLU A 893 -37.07 -10.34 27.83
N SER A 894 -36.07 -9.48 28.00
CA SER A 894 -35.31 -9.39 29.24
C SER A 894 -36.19 -9.02 30.43
N ASP A 895 -37.07 -8.03 30.30
CA ASP A 895 -37.97 -7.61 31.37
C ASP A 895 -38.96 -8.74 31.74
N MET A 896 -39.46 -9.48 30.74
CA MET A 896 -40.34 -10.64 30.92
C MET A 896 -39.64 -11.84 31.57
N SER A 897 -38.39 -12.15 31.20
CA SER A 897 -37.64 -13.24 31.83
C SER A 897 -37.36 -13.00 33.32
N LYS A 898 -37.26 -11.73 33.75
CA LYS A 898 -37.03 -11.32 35.14
C LYS A 898 -38.31 -11.02 35.93
N ILE A 899 -39.49 -11.16 35.32
CA ILE A 899 -40.74 -10.72 35.93
C ILE A 899 -41.05 -11.44 37.25
N ARG A 900 -40.71 -12.73 37.35
CA ARG A 900 -40.90 -13.52 38.57
C ARG A 900 -39.96 -13.07 39.69
N GLU A 901 -38.69 -12.85 39.38
CA GLU A 901 -37.70 -12.34 40.34
C GLU A 901 -38.09 -10.94 40.82
N THR A 902 -38.55 -10.10 39.90
CA THR A 902 -39.05 -8.75 40.20
C THR A 902 -40.30 -8.81 41.08
N ALA A 903 -41.22 -9.75 40.84
CA ALA A 903 -42.39 -9.97 41.67
C ALA A 903 -41.99 -10.42 43.09
N ILE A 904 -41.04 -11.35 43.21
CA ILE A 904 -40.52 -11.81 44.50
C ILE A 904 -39.87 -10.65 45.27
N ALA A 905 -39.02 -9.86 44.63
CA ALA A 905 -38.34 -8.72 45.25
C ALA A 905 -39.33 -7.62 45.67
N ALA A 906 -40.33 -7.33 44.84
CA ALA A 906 -41.38 -6.34 45.15
C ALA A 906 -42.27 -6.81 46.30
N ALA A 907 -42.69 -8.09 46.31
CA ALA A 907 -43.43 -8.68 47.43
C ALA A 907 -42.63 -8.63 48.73
N ASP A 908 -41.34 -8.98 48.70
CA ASP A 908 -40.48 -8.95 49.88
C ASP A 908 -40.34 -7.55 50.44
N THR A 909 -40.09 -6.56 49.57
CA THR A 909 -39.99 -5.15 49.98
C THR A 909 -41.28 -4.67 50.66
N ARG A 910 -42.43 -4.99 50.09
CA ARG A 910 -43.74 -4.64 50.66
C ARG A 910 -43.98 -5.34 52.00
N ILE A 911 -43.67 -6.63 52.11
CA ILE A 911 -43.80 -7.40 53.36
C ILE A 911 -42.87 -6.87 54.45
N GLN A 912 -41.63 -6.45 54.14
CA GLN A 912 -40.73 -5.82 55.11
C GLN A 912 -41.27 -4.47 55.62
N LYS A 913 -41.89 -3.68 54.74
CA LYS A 913 -42.55 -2.43 55.14
C LYS A 913 -43.72 -2.69 56.08
N ILE A 914 -44.60 -3.64 55.74
CA ILE A 914 -45.74 -4.06 56.59
C ILE A 914 -45.26 -4.48 57.98
N ARG A 915 -44.20 -5.29 58.04
CA ARG A 915 -43.58 -5.69 59.31
C ARG A 915 -43.16 -4.48 60.15
N THR A 916 -42.50 -3.52 59.52
CA THR A 916 -42.02 -2.29 60.17
C THR A 916 -43.20 -1.49 60.72
N ASP A 917 -44.28 -1.34 59.95
CA ASP A 917 -45.48 -0.62 60.38
C ASP A 917 -46.19 -1.34 61.55
N ILE A 918 -46.27 -2.67 61.53
CA ILE A 918 -46.82 -3.48 62.64
C ILE A 918 -45.95 -3.37 63.90
N ASP A 919 -44.62 -3.43 63.76
CA ASP A 919 -43.68 -3.32 64.89
C ASP A 919 -43.72 -1.92 65.52
N ASN A 920 -43.82 -0.86 64.72
CA ASN A 920 -44.02 0.51 65.20
C ASN A 920 -45.34 0.67 65.96
N ALA A 921 -46.44 0.16 65.40
CA ALA A 921 -47.74 0.19 66.07
C ALA A 921 -47.72 -0.59 67.41
N ARG A 922 -47.00 -1.71 67.47
CA ARG A 922 -46.80 -2.49 68.71
C ARG A 922 -46.09 -1.68 69.79
N GLN A 923 -45.00 -0.99 69.46
CA GLN A 923 -44.22 -0.21 70.42
C GLN A 923 -45.02 0.93 71.06
N ILE A 924 -46.03 1.45 70.36
CA ILE A 924 -46.89 2.55 70.83
C ILE A 924 -48.15 2.02 71.56
N GLY A 925 -48.26 0.70 71.77
CA GLY A 925 -49.33 0.08 72.56
C GLY A 925 -50.62 -0.21 71.79
N ALA A 926 -50.60 -0.18 70.45
CA ALA A 926 -51.81 -0.36 69.62
C ALA A 926 -52.55 -1.69 69.86
N ARG A 927 -51.84 -2.73 70.36
CA ARG A 927 -52.44 -4.02 70.71
C ARG A 927 -53.50 -3.88 71.79
N ASP A 928 -53.28 -3.03 72.79
CA ASP A 928 -54.21 -2.87 73.92
C ASP A 928 -55.42 -2.00 73.56
N LEU A 929 -55.32 -1.25 72.47
CA LEU A 929 -56.31 -0.24 72.04
C LEU A 929 -57.22 -0.76 70.91
N THR A 930 -56.67 -1.53 69.98
CA THR A 930 -57.38 -2.09 68.83
C THR A 930 -56.93 -3.53 68.55
N ALA A 931 -57.06 -4.40 69.54
CA ALA A 931 -56.60 -5.80 69.50
C ALA A 931 -57.01 -6.55 68.22
N THR A 932 -58.28 -6.43 67.81
CA THR A 932 -58.82 -7.10 66.61
C THR A 932 -58.14 -6.65 65.31
N ALA A 933 -57.85 -5.35 65.17
CA ALA A 933 -57.17 -4.83 63.99
C ALA A 933 -55.68 -5.22 63.99
N PHE A 934 -55.05 -5.22 65.17
CA PHE A 934 -53.65 -5.61 65.34
C PHE A 934 -53.43 -7.08 65.00
N ASP A 935 -54.26 -7.97 65.55
CA ASP A 935 -54.16 -9.41 65.29
C ASP A 935 -54.50 -9.73 63.82
N GLY A 936 -55.45 -9.01 63.21
CA GLY A 936 -55.77 -9.16 61.78
C GLY A 936 -54.63 -8.73 60.84
N ALA A 937 -53.89 -7.68 61.19
CA ALA A 937 -52.71 -7.25 60.43
C ALA A 937 -51.56 -8.27 60.52
N VAL A 938 -51.32 -8.83 61.72
CA VAL A 938 -50.30 -9.86 61.95
C VAL A 938 -50.64 -11.13 61.19
N ASP A 939 -51.88 -11.62 61.26
CA ASP A 939 -52.31 -12.83 60.55
C ASP A 939 -52.20 -12.67 59.02
N SER A 940 -52.61 -11.52 58.47
CA SER A 940 -52.47 -11.23 57.03
C SER A 940 -50.99 -11.14 56.61
N TYR A 941 -50.13 -10.55 57.46
CA TYR A 941 -48.69 -10.46 57.23
C TYR A 941 -48.00 -11.84 57.26
N GLU A 942 -48.33 -12.70 58.23
CA GLU A 942 -47.75 -14.05 58.32
C GLU A 942 -48.15 -14.91 57.12
N LYS A 943 -49.42 -14.86 56.71
CA LYS A 943 -49.90 -15.51 55.48
C LYS A 943 -49.16 -15.01 54.24
N ALA A 944 -49.01 -13.70 54.08
CA ALA A 944 -48.27 -13.12 52.97
C ALA A 944 -46.79 -13.56 52.95
N ARG A 945 -46.13 -13.58 54.13
CA ARG A 945 -44.73 -14.01 54.28
C ARG A 945 -44.54 -15.49 53.92
N ASP A 946 -45.42 -16.35 54.40
CA ASP A 946 -45.31 -17.79 54.19
C ASP A 946 -45.62 -18.15 52.72
N MET A 947 -46.58 -17.46 52.09
CA MET A 947 -46.83 -17.58 50.65
C MET A 947 -45.66 -17.07 49.80
N LEU A 948 -44.97 -15.99 50.20
CA LEU A 948 -43.75 -15.52 49.54
C LEU A 948 -42.61 -16.55 49.66
N ALA A 949 -42.47 -17.22 50.80
CA ALA A 949 -41.47 -18.27 51.00
C ALA A 949 -41.70 -19.48 50.07
N LEU A 950 -42.95 -19.88 49.87
CA LEU A 950 -43.33 -20.92 48.92
C LEU A 950 -43.11 -20.47 47.45
N LEU A 951 -43.30 -19.18 47.14
CA LEU A 951 -43.05 -18.63 45.80
C LEU A 951 -41.54 -18.61 45.46
N ARG A 952 -40.69 -18.38 46.48
CA ARG A 952 -39.21 -18.43 46.41
C ARG A 952 -38.69 -19.84 46.17
N ASN A 953 -39.24 -20.82 46.90
CA ASN A 953 -38.79 -22.21 46.90
C ASN A 953 -39.97 -23.15 46.58
N PRO A 954 -40.35 -23.33 45.30
CA PRO A 954 -41.42 -24.26 44.94
C PRO A 954 -41.00 -25.70 45.28
N VAL A 955 -41.75 -26.37 46.15
CA VAL A 955 -41.53 -27.78 46.50
C VAL A 955 -42.28 -28.67 45.51
N GLU A 956 -41.60 -29.62 44.87
CA GLU A 956 -42.23 -30.59 43.97
C GLU A 956 -43.40 -31.31 44.68
N GLY A 957 -44.59 -31.27 44.06
CA GLY A 957 -45.81 -31.91 44.57
C GLY A 957 -46.72 -31.04 45.43
N THR A 958 -46.37 -29.78 45.71
CA THR A 958 -47.29 -28.81 46.35
C THR A 958 -48.10 -28.01 45.31
N PRO A 959 -49.35 -27.62 45.60
CA PRO A 959 -50.13 -26.75 44.70
C PRO A 959 -49.35 -25.47 44.41
N GLN A 960 -49.26 -25.06 43.14
CA GLN A 960 -48.63 -23.79 42.76
C GLN A 960 -49.18 -22.66 43.63
N VAL A 961 -48.27 -21.88 44.24
CA VAL A 961 -48.65 -20.72 45.05
C VAL A 961 -49.49 -19.80 44.19
N ASN A 962 -50.74 -19.59 44.61
CA ASN A 962 -51.62 -18.67 43.92
C ASN A 962 -51.14 -17.24 44.19
N VAL A 963 -50.40 -16.68 43.22
CA VAL A 963 -49.81 -15.33 43.31
C VAL A 963 -50.90 -14.26 43.49
N ASN A 964 -52.12 -14.48 43.00
CA ASN A 964 -53.25 -13.58 43.26
C ASN A 964 -53.60 -13.55 44.75
N GLN A 965 -53.62 -14.72 45.40
CA GLN A 965 -53.84 -14.79 46.85
C GLN A 965 -52.69 -14.13 47.63
N LEU A 966 -51.43 -14.30 47.20
CA LEU A 966 -50.30 -13.58 47.80
C LEU A 966 -50.48 -12.06 47.68
N ALA A 967 -50.87 -11.56 46.51
CA ALA A 967 -51.13 -10.14 46.30
C ALA A 967 -52.28 -9.62 47.19
N ASP A 968 -53.35 -10.39 47.34
CA ASP A 968 -54.49 -10.07 48.21
C ASP A 968 -54.08 -10.02 49.69
N GLN A 969 -53.26 -10.98 50.15
CA GLN A 969 -52.74 -10.99 51.53
C GLN A 969 -51.80 -9.81 51.81
N ILE A 970 -50.91 -9.47 50.87
CA ILE A 970 -50.04 -8.30 50.98
C ILE A 970 -50.90 -7.02 51.08
N ALA A 971 -51.88 -6.84 50.19
CA ALA A 971 -52.75 -5.67 50.20
C ALA A 971 -53.58 -5.54 51.49
N SER A 972 -54.13 -6.66 51.99
CA SER A 972 -54.83 -6.71 53.27
C SER A 972 -53.92 -6.29 54.43
N ALA A 973 -52.71 -6.85 54.48
CA ALA A 973 -51.75 -6.55 55.54
C ALA A 973 -51.25 -5.10 55.49
N GLU A 974 -51.01 -4.53 54.30
CA GLU A 974 -50.66 -3.10 54.12
C GLU A 974 -51.76 -2.16 54.63
N SER A 975 -53.02 -2.42 54.23
CA SER A 975 -54.15 -1.59 54.65
C SER A 975 -54.33 -1.63 56.17
N LEU A 976 -54.26 -2.81 56.79
CA LEU A 976 -54.44 -2.98 58.23
C LEU A 976 -53.26 -2.39 59.01
N ALA A 977 -52.02 -2.60 58.56
CA ALA A 977 -50.83 -2.03 59.20
C ALA A 977 -50.82 -0.49 59.14
N SER A 978 -51.23 0.10 58.02
CA SER A 978 -51.34 1.56 57.87
C SER A 978 -52.40 2.18 58.79
N GLN A 979 -53.57 1.55 58.92
CA GLN A 979 -54.62 1.99 59.83
C GLN A 979 -54.15 1.95 61.30
N LEU A 980 -53.43 0.88 61.68
CA LEU A 980 -52.86 0.72 63.02
C LEU A 980 -51.82 1.79 63.35
N ASN A 981 -50.89 2.05 62.43
CA ASN A 981 -49.85 3.04 62.62
C ASN A 981 -50.44 4.45 62.78
N THR A 982 -51.46 4.79 61.97
CA THR A 982 -52.17 6.08 62.05
C THR A 982 -52.90 6.25 63.38
N ALA A 983 -53.61 5.23 63.85
CA ALA A 983 -54.31 5.26 65.13
C ALA A 983 -53.34 5.44 66.32
N ALA A 984 -52.20 4.74 66.29
CA ALA A 984 -51.20 4.79 67.35
C ALA A 984 -50.51 6.18 67.46
N VAL A 985 -50.17 6.79 66.32
CA VAL A 985 -49.55 8.13 66.28
C VAL A 985 -50.48 9.21 66.84
N ASN A 986 -51.76 9.18 66.48
CA ASN A 986 -52.73 10.17 66.95
C ASN A 986 -52.89 10.16 68.48
N GLN A 987 -52.92 8.97 69.09
CA GLN A 987 -53.06 8.86 70.54
C GLN A 987 -51.84 9.36 71.31
N ARG A 988 -50.62 9.09 70.83
CA ARG A 988 -49.39 9.61 71.45
C ARG A 988 -49.41 11.14 71.49
N ASN A 989 -49.78 11.77 70.38
CA ASN A 989 -49.87 13.22 70.30
C ASN A 989 -50.90 13.80 71.29
N SER A 990 -52.00 13.11 71.54
CA SER A 990 -53.01 13.52 72.54
C SER A 990 -52.54 13.40 73.98
N VAL A 991 -51.73 12.39 74.30
CA VAL A 991 -51.14 12.23 75.65
C VAL A 991 -50.05 13.28 75.90
N ASP A 992 -49.16 13.52 74.94
CA ASP A 992 -48.09 14.51 75.07
C ASP A 992 -48.68 15.93 75.24
N PHE A 993 -49.71 16.28 74.46
CA PHE A 993 -50.42 17.57 74.61
C PHE A 993 -51.03 17.76 76.01
N LEU A 994 -51.68 16.72 76.56
CA LEU A 994 -52.26 16.78 77.90
C LEU A 994 -51.19 16.97 78.97
N ARG A 995 -50.08 16.24 78.87
CA ARG A 995 -48.98 16.33 79.84
C ARG A 995 -48.39 17.73 79.88
N ASP A 996 -48.13 18.34 78.73
CA ASP A 996 -47.59 19.69 78.64
C ASP A 996 -48.58 20.73 79.21
N LEU A 997 -49.86 20.60 78.88
CA LEU A 997 -50.88 21.52 79.37
C LEU A 997 -51.05 21.45 80.90
N ILE A 998 -50.94 20.26 81.48
CA ILE A 998 -50.94 20.07 82.95
C ILE A 998 -49.79 20.83 83.58
N VAL A 999 -48.57 20.63 83.08
CA VAL A 999 -47.36 21.29 83.60
C VAL A 999 -47.50 22.81 83.57
N TRP A 1000 -47.98 23.38 82.47
CA TRP A 1000 -48.14 24.83 82.38
C TRP A 1000 -49.23 25.36 83.31
N THR A 1001 -50.32 24.61 83.50
CA THR A 1001 -51.42 25.01 84.38
C THR A 1001 -50.98 24.99 85.85
N TYR A 1002 -50.14 24.02 86.19
CA TYR A 1002 -49.46 23.95 87.49
C TYR A 1002 -48.52 25.15 87.70
N ASP A 1003 -47.66 25.46 86.72
CA ASP A 1003 -46.75 26.61 86.80
C ASP A 1003 -47.51 27.93 87.02
N MET A 1004 -48.63 28.13 86.31
CA MET A 1004 -49.49 29.30 86.51
C MET A 1004 -50.05 29.38 87.92
N THR A 1005 -50.55 28.26 88.45
CA THR A 1005 -51.12 28.20 89.81
C THR A 1005 -50.05 28.52 90.85
N ARG A 1006 -48.84 28.00 90.67
CA ARG A 1006 -47.71 28.32 91.55
C ARG A 1006 -47.35 29.81 91.55
N PHE A 1007 -47.35 30.46 90.38
CA PHE A 1007 -47.08 31.91 90.32
C PHE A 1007 -48.20 32.74 90.96
N LEU A 1008 -49.44 32.27 90.96
CA LEU A 1008 -50.54 32.89 91.69
C LEU A 1008 -50.36 32.72 93.20
N ASP A 1009 -49.94 31.54 93.67
CA ASP A 1009 -49.63 31.30 95.08
C ASP A 1009 -48.51 32.23 95.58
N ASP A 1010 -47.43 32.40 94.79
CA ASP A 1010 -46.34 33.32 95.11
C ASP A 1010 -46.82 34.80 95.11
N TRP A 1011 -47.90 35.12 94.39
CA TRP A 1011 -48.52 36.45 94.35
C TRP A 1011 -49.61 36.66 95.41
N TYR A 1012 -50.02 35.61 96.11
CA TYR A 1012 -51.13 35.59 97.06
C TYR A 1012 -51.06 36.67 98.16
N PRO A 1013 -49.88 37.04 98.73
CA PRO A 1013 -49.82 38.11 99.72
C PRO A 1013 -50.39 39.45 99.22
N ILE A 1014 -50.25 39.74 97.93
CA ILE A 1014 -50.80 40.96 97.29
C ILE A 1014 -52.30 40.82 97.02
N GLU A 1015 -52.74 39.62 96.67
CA GLU A 1015 -54.16 39.30 96.52
C GLU A 1015 -54.92 39.54 97.84
N GLN A 1016 -54.38 39.08 98.96
CA GLN A 1016 -54.97 39.17 100.31
C GLN A 1016 -55.10 40.60 100.86
N LEU A 1017 -54.22 41.53 100.47
CA LEU A 1017 -54.37 42.93 100.89
C LEU A 1017 -55.67 43.55 100.38
N GLY A 1018 -56.19 43.03 99.27
CA GLY A 1018 -57.44 43.49 98.67
C GLY A 1018 -57.32 44.88 98.03
N GLN A 1019 -58.16 45.11 97.03
CA GLN A 1019 -58.16 46.34 96.26
C GLN A 1019 -58.36 47.61 97.11
N GLN A 1020 -59.17 47.52 98.18
CA GLN A 1020 -59.47 48.67 99.04
C GLN A 1020 -58.31 49.05 99.95
N MET A 1021 -57.57 48.11 100.58
CA MET A 1021 -56.42 48.52 101.40
C MET A 1021 -55.33 49.17 100.56
N ILE A 1022 -55.04 48.62 99.38
CA ILE A 1022 -54.03 49.17 98.46
C ILE A 1022 -54.40 50.62 98.06
N ARG A 1023 -55.69 50.96 98.01
CA ARG A 1023 -56.19 52.32 97.74
C ARG A 1023 -56.23 53.25 98.96
N THR A 1024 -56.13 52.78 100.20
CA THR A 1024 -56.47 53.61 101.39
C THR A 1024 -55.25 54.17 102.14
N ALA A 1025 -54.01 53.76 101.84
CA ALA A 1025 -52.81 54.37 102.44
C ALA A 1025 -52.62 55.85 102.00
N ALA A 1026 -52.09 56.75 102.83
CA ALA A 1026 -52.03 58.19 102.51
C ALA A 1026 -51.13 58.51 101.28
N SER A 1027 -51.38 59.62 100.59
CA SER A 1027 -50.79 59.98 99.28
C SER A 1027 -49.25 59.86 99.24
N ASP A 1028 -48.76 59.31 98.14
CA ASP A 1028 -47.38 58.90 97.81
C ASP A 1028 -46.80 57.67 98.54
N SER A 1029 -47.23 57.31 99.75
CA SER A 1029 -46.76 56.07 100.41
C SER A 1029 -47.44 54.78 99.91
N ARG A 1030 -48.46 54.87 99.04
CA ARG A 1030 -49.24 53.72 98.53
C ARG A 1030 -48.44 52.73 97.69
N VAL A 1031 -47.56 53.23 96.82
CA VAL A 1031 -46.85 52.37 95.86
C VAL A 1031 -45.60 51.76 96.48
N ASP A 1032 -45.00 52.42 97.46
CA ASP A 1032 -43.90 51.84 98.24
C ASP A 1032 -44.39 50.66 99.08
N ALA A 1033 -45.54 50.80 99.76
CA ALA A 1033 -46.17 49.67 100.45
C ALA A 1033 -46.50 48.52 99.48
N TYR A 1034 -47.09 48.81 98.31
CA TYR A 1034 -47.35 47.80 97.26
C TYR A 1034 -46.07 47.09 96.78
N ARG A 1035 -44.91 47.74 96.80
CA ARG A 1035 -43.62 47.11 96.47
C ARG A 1035 -43.09 46.28 97.63
N GLU A 1036 -43.23 46.73 98.87
CA GLU A 1036 -42.80 45.99 100.05
C GLU A 1036 -43.56 44.66 100.22
N PHE A 1037 -44.82 44.61 99.78
CA PHE A 1037 -45.61 43.37 99.80
C PHE A 1037 -45.31 42.40 98.64
N GLN A 1038 -44.44 42.76 97.69
CA GLN A 1038 -43.98 41.86 96.62
C GLN A 1038 -42.79 41.03 97.12
N ILE A 1039 -43.09 40.07 98.00
CA ILE A 1039 -42.06 39.30 98.71
C ILE A 1039 -41.41 38.27 97.78
N ASP A 1040 -42.20 37.34 97.23
CA ASP A 1040 -41.68 36.17 96.51
C ASP A 1040 -41.56 36.40 95.00
N ILE A 1041 -42.48 37.17 94.43
CA ILE A 1041 -42.45 37.58 93.02
C ILE A 1041 -42.87 39.04 92.90
N ASP A 1042 -42.12 39.80 92.09
CA ASP A 1042 -42.48 41.17 91.74
C ASP A 1042 -43.46 41.21 90.55
N ALA A 1043 -44.21 42.30 90.42
CA ALA A 1043 -45.24 42.45 89.40
C ALA A 1043 -44.71 42.32 87.97
N ARG A 1044 -43.45 42.72 87.74
CA ARG A 1044 -42.82 42.65 86.42
C ARG A 1044 -42.50 41.20 86.07
N ARG A 1045 -41.98 40.44 87.03
CA ARG A 1045 -41.66 39.04 86.87
C ARG A 1045 -42.94 38.22 86.70
N LEU A 1046 -44.00 38.54 87.44
CA LEU A 1046 -45.32 37.93 87.26
C LEU A 1046 -45.83 38.15 85.82
N LEU A 1047 -45.77 39.38 85.31
CA LEU A 1047 -46.14 39.67 83.92
C LEU A 1047 -45.31 38.87 82.93
N THR A 1048 -43.98 38.89 83.07
CA THR A 1048 -43.07 38.19 82.16
C THR A 1048 -43.34 36.68 82.13
N GLU A 1049 -43.57 36.06 83.30
CA GLU A 1049 -43.86 34.62 83.37
C GLU A 1049 -45.26 34.29 82.85
N SER A 1050 -46.25 35.15 83.12
CA SER A 1050 -47.60 34.99 82.57
C SER A 1050 -47.59 35.04 81.04
N GLU A 1051 -46.85 35.99 80.44
CA GLU A 1051 -46.72 36.11 78.98
C GLU A 1051 -46.00 34.89 78.40
N ARG A 1052 -44.96 34.40 79.08
CA ARG A 1052 -44.23 33.19 78.67
C ARG A 1052 -45.11 31.96 78.67
N LEU A 1053 -45.93 31.77 79.71
CA LEU A 1053 -46.85 30.63 79.80
C LEU A 1053 -47.97 30.75 78.76
N ALA A 1054 -48.55 31.94 78.57
CA ALA A 1054 -49.56 32.18 77.55
C ALA A 1054 -49.02 31.90 76.13
N GLU A 1055 -47.79 32.32 75.82
CA GLU A 1055 -47.19 32.04 74.51
C GLU A 1055 -46.89 30.55 74.33
N ARG A 1056 -46.43 29.85 75.38
CA ARG A 1056 -46.24 28.37 75.34
C ARG A 1056 -47.53 27.65 74.98
N VAL A 1057 -48.64 28.03 75.62
CA VAL A 1057 -49.95 27.48 75.27
C VAL A 1057 -50.31 27.85 73.84
N ARG A 1058 -50.06 29.07 73.37
CA ARG A 1058 -50.42 29.54 72.02
C ARG A 1058 -49.72 28.81 70.88
N ILE A 1059 -48.46 28.44 71.04
CA ILE A 1059 -47.65 27.88 69.94
C ILE A 1059 -47.86 26.36 69.74
N VAL A 1060 -48.54 25.69 70.67
CA VAL A 1060 -48.75 24.24 70.56
C VAL A 1060 -49.97 23.92 69.72
N ASN A 1061 -49.81 23.05 68.73
CA ASN A 1061 -50.92 22.56 67.90
C ASN A 1061 -51.62 21.39 68.61
N PRO A 1062 -52.86 21.57 69.12
CA PRO A 1062 -53.58 20.48 69.77
C PRO A 1062 -54.07 19.47 68.72
N PRO A 1063 -54.11 18.17 69.06
CA PRO A 1063 -54.90 17.19 68.30
C PRO A 1063 -56.36 17.62 68.16
N ALA A 1064 -57.03 17.18 67.09
CA ALA A 1064 -58.37 17.62 66.75
C ALA A 1064 -59.36 17.45 67.92
N GLU A 1065 -59.29 16.34 68.66
CA GLU A 1065 -60.16 16.12 69.83
C GLU A 1065 -59.86 16.99 71.06
N MET A 1066 -58.73 17.72 71.08
CA MET A 1066 -58.26 18.55 72.18
C MET A 1066 -58.38 20.06 71.92
N GLN A 1067 -58.85 20.48 70.74
CA GLN A 1067 -58.98 21.90 70.39
C GLN A 1067 -59.81 22.71 71.39
N SER A 1068 -60.91 22.14 71.89
CA SER A 1068 -61.76 22.81 72.88
C SER A 1068 -61.05 23.03 74.22
N LEU A 1069 -60.23 22.06 74.65
CA LEU A 1069 -59.43 22.16 75.87
C LEU A 1069 -58.32 23.22 75.71
N HIS A 1070 -57.66 23.24 74.55
CA HIS A 1070 -56.65 24.23 74.22
C HIS A 1070 -57.22 25.67 74.19
N GLN A 1071 -58.39 25.88 73.61
CA GLN A 1071 -59.06 27.19 73.61
C GLN A 1071 -59.38 27.66 75.04
N LEU A 1072 -59.85 26.77 75.90
CA LEU A 1072 -60.10 27.07 77.30
C LEU A 1072 -58.80 27.45 78.03
N ALA A 1073 -57.70 26.74 77.75
CA ALA A 1073 -56.39 27.08 78.27
C ALA A 1073 -55.99 28.50 77.85
N LEU A 1074 -56.01 28.82 76.56
CA LEU A 1074 -55.66 30.15 76.06
C LEU A 1074 -56.44 31.27 76.75
N LEU A 1075 -57.74 31.07 76.99
CA LEU A 1075 -58.55 32.05 77.72
C LEU A 1075 -58.05 32.24 79.16
N SER A 1076 -57.79 31.15 79.87
CA SER A 1076 -57.25 31.17 81.24
C SER A 1076 -55.91 31.91 81.29
N PHE A 1077 -54.91 31.47 80.51
CA PHE A 1077 -53.57 32.08 80.52
C PHE A 1077 -53.56 33.54 80.04
N ASN A 1078 -54.42 33.94 79.11
CA ASN A 1078 -54.55 35.35 78.74
C ASN A 1078 -55.11 36.20 79.88
N LYS A 1079 -56.04 35.67 80.69
CA LYS A 1079 -56.51 36.39 81.90
C LYS A 1079 -55.43 36.51 82.95
N PHE A 1080 -54.52 35.54 83.03
CA PHE A 1080 -53.33 35.65 83.86
C PHE A 1080 -52.43 36.80 83.41
N VAL A 1081 -52.17 36.92 82.11
CA VAL A 1081 -51.42 38.06 81.54
C VAL A 1081 -52.11 39.40 81.81
N GLU A 1082 -53.41 39.49 81.58
CA GLU A 1082 -54.17 40.73 81.85
C GLU A 1082 -54.12 41.13 83.33
N ALA A 1083 -54.22 40.16 84.24
CA ALA A 1083 -54.11 40.40 85.68
C ALA A 1083 -52.71 40.93 86.04
N ALA A 1084 -51.67 40.25 85.58
CA ALA A 1084 -50.28 40.61 85.84
C ALA A 1084 -49.88 41.98 85.24
N ASP A 1085 -50.35 42.31 84.03
CA ASP A 1085 -50.10 43.63 83.40
C ASP A 1085 -50.78 44.75 84.20
N GLY A 1086 -52.01 44.52 84.68
CA GLY A 1086 -52.71 45.47 85.54
C GLY A 1086 -51.94 45.75 86.84
N PHE A 1087 -51.44 44.71 87.50
CA PHE A 1087 -50.59 44.84 88.69
C PHE A 1087 -49.27 45.57 88.38
N TYR A 1088 -48.59 45.18 87.30
CA TYR A 1088 -47.33 45.82 86.89
C TYR A 1088 -47.51 47.32 86.62
N ARG A 1089 -48.54 47.70 85.87
CA ARG A 1089 -48.84 49.11 85.57
C ARG A 1089 -49.23 49.92 86.79
N TYR A 1090 -49.90 49.29 87.77
CA TYR A 1090 -50.17 49.93 89.05
C TYR A 1090 -48.86 50.32 89.78
N GLY A 1091 -47.83 49.48 89.74
CA GLY A 1091 -46.53 49.74 90.36
C GLY A 1091 -45.66 50.85 89.72
N LEU A 1092 -46.04 51.36 88.55
CA LEU A 1092 -45.29 52.39 87.80
C LEU A 1092 -45.72 53.82 88.17
N TYR A 1093 -45.52 54.18 89.44
CA TYR A 1093 -46.06 55.42 90.01
C TYR A 1093 -45.56 56.71 89.35
N SER A 1094 -44.31 56.74 88.88
CA SER A 1094 -43.74 57.90 88.17
C SER A 1094 -44.33 58.10 86.78
N ARG A 1095 -44.93 57.05 86.18
CA ARG A 1095 -45.40 57.05 84.80
C ARG A 1095 -46.89 57.33 84.67
N TYR A 1096 -47.70 56.92 85.64
CA TYR A 1096 -49.16 57.04 85.58
C TYR A 1096 -49.73 57.81 86.77
N PRO A 1097 -50.70 58.73 86.53
CA PRO A 1097 -51.40 59.42 87.61
C PRO A 1097 -52.29 58.44 88.39
N GLU A 1098 -52.55 58.76 89.65
CA GLU A 1098 -53.30 57.92 90.61
C GLU A 1098 -54.58 57.33 90.02
N ARG A 1099 -55.43 58.15 89.38
CA ARG A 1099 -56.69 57.70 88.78
C ARG A 1099 -56.52 56.60 87.73
N LEU A 1100 -55.43 56.63 86.95
CA LEU A 1100 -55.14 55.58 85.97
C LEU A 1100 -54.58 54.33 86.66
N ARG A 1101 -53.73 54.49 87.67
CA ARG A 1101 -53.22 53.37 88.47
C ARG A 1101 -54.37 52.61 89.15
N ASP A 1102 -55.29 53.32 89.78
CA ASP A 1102 -56.46 52.69 90.42
C ASP A 1102 -57.32 51.89 89.44
N ARG A 1103 -57.43 52.35 88.19
CA ARG A 1103 -58.09 51.59 87.11
C ARG A 1103 -57.32 50.34 86.73
N TYR A 1104 -55.99 50.41 86.62
CA TYR A 1104 -55.17 49.24 86.36
C TYR A 1104 -55.28 48.21 87.49
N LEU A 1105 -55.31 48.66 88.74
CA LEU A 1105 -55.53 47.78 89.88
C LEU A 1105 -56.93 47.15 89.88
N SER A 1106 -57.99 47.92 89.55
CA SER A 1106 -59.33 47.34 89.32
C SER A 1106 -59.34 46.30 88.22
N HIS A 1107 -58.67 46.58 87.12
CA HIS A 1107 -58.60 45.66 86.03
C HIS A 1107 -57.84 44.39 86.44
N ALA A 1108 -56.73 44.53 87.17
CA ALA A 1108 -55.92 43.42 87.66
C ALA A 1108 -56.74 42.45 88.51
N PHE A 1109 -57.42 42.95 89.55
CA PHE A 1109 -58.26 42.12 90.42
C PHE A 1109 -59.46 41.52 89.69
N ALA A 1110 -60.11 42.27 88.79
CA ALA A 1110 -61.22 41.73 87.99
C ALA A 1110 -60.76 40.63 87.02
N SER A 1111 -59.55 40.75 86.47
CA SER A 1111 -58.95 39.72 85.62
C SER A 1111 -58.49 38.51 86.44
N LEU A 1112 -57.99 38.73 87.67
CA LEU A 1112 -57.63 37.66 88.62
C LEU A 1112 -58.84 36.84 89.05
N GLU A 1113 -59.96 37.48 89.38
CA GLU A 1113 -61.21 36.79 89.72
C GLU A 1113 -61.71 35.92 88.55
N ARG A 1114 -61.65 36.44 87.33
CA ARG A 1114 -62.01 35.68 86.12
C ARG A 1114 -61.03 34.54 85.86
N LEU A 1115 -59.73 34.78 86.08
CA LEU A 1115 -58.69 33.78 85.95
C LEU A 1115 -58.97 32.59 86.87
N HIS A 1116 -59.29 32.82 88.15
CA HIS A 1116 -59.59 31.75 89.10
C HIS A 1116 -60.74 30.86 88.61
N GLY A 1117 -61.85 31.45 88.15
CA GLY A 1117 -62.98 30.69 87.60
C GLY A 1117 -62.65 29.94 86.30
N MET A 1118 -61.83 30.53 85.42
CA MET A 1118 -61.37 29.86 84.20
C MET A 1118 -60.38 28.73 84.49
N ASN A 1119 -59.49 28.92 85.46
CA ASN A 1119 -58.48 27.91 85.83
C ASN A 1119 -59.13 26.68 86.47
N GLU A 1120 -60.14 26.87 87.32
CA GLU A 1120 -60.94 25.77 87.86
C GLU A 1120 -61.60 24.96 86.73
N THR A 1121 -62.24 25.65 85.78
CA THR A 1121 -62.88 25.02 84.63
C THR A 1121 -61.87 24.25 83.76
N LEU A 1122 -60.69 24.82 83.56
CA LEU A 1122 -59.60 24.22 82.81
C LEU A 1122 -59.11 22.93 83.47
N LEU A 1123 -58.82 22.95 84.77
CA LEU A 1123 -58.35 21.77 85.52
C LEU A 1123 -59.38 20.63 85.49
N ILE A 1124 -60.67 20.93 85.64
CA ILE A 1124 -61.75 19.93 85.52
C ILE A 1124 -61.77 19.32 84.12
N ALA A 1125 -61.63 20.14 83.08
CA ALA A 1125 -61.63 19.68 81.70
C ALA A 1125 -60.38 18.82 81.39
N ILE A 1126 -59.21 19.19 81.92
CA ILE A 1126 -57.98 18.39 81.86
C ILE A 1126 -58.22 17.03 82.52
N MET A 1127 -58.73 16.98 83.75
CA MET A 1127 -58.99 15.73 84.48
C MET A 1127 -59.95 14.79 83.74
N LYS A 1128 -61.04 15.33 83.17
CA LYS A 1128 -61.98 14.55 82.37
C LYS A 1128 -61.31 13.88 81.18
N LYS A 1129 -60.35 14.57 80.54
CA LYS A 1129 -59.57 14.00 79.43
C LYS A 1129 -58.57 12.98 79.92
N VAL A 1130 -57.77 13.28 80.95
CA VAL A 1130 -56.81 12.34 81.55
C VAL A 1130 -57.46 11.00 81.91
N LYS A 1131 -58.67 11.04 82.50
CA LYS A 1131 -59.47 9.85 82.80
C LYS A 1131 -59.93 9.09 81.55
N ALA A 1132 -60.35 9.81 80.50
CA ALA A 1132 -60.73 9.20 79.23
C ALA A 1132 -59.56 8.48 78.53
N PHE A 1133 -58.33 8.94 78.76
CA PHE A 1133 -57.11 8.31 78.22
C PHE A 1133 -56.52 7.24 79.15
N GLY A 1134 -57.15 6.94 80.30
CA GLY A 1134 -56.68 5.90 81.23
C GLY A 1134 -55.32 6.20 81.87
N LEU A 1135 -54.94 7.48 81.99
CA LEU A 1135 -53.63 7.90 82.51
C LEU A 1135 -53.64 7.92 84.06
N VAL A 1136 -53.74 6.73 84.67
CA VAL A 1136 -54.02 6.54 86.11
C VAL A 1136 -53.04 7.26 87.04
N GLU A 1137 -51.74 7.29 86.71
CA GLU A 1137 -50.74 8.00 87.51
C GLU A 1137 -50.93 9.52 87.46
N ILE A 1138 -51.23 10.06 86.28
CA ILE A 1138 -51.48 11.50 86.05
C ILE A 1138 -52.82 11.91 86.68
N GLU A 1139 -53.84 11.04 86.64
CA GLU A 1139 -55.13 11.26 87.30
C GLU A 1139 -54.98 11.42 88.81
N ARG A 1140 -54.09 10.62 89.44
CA ARG A 1140 -53.82 10.72 90.87
C ARG A 1140 -53.17 12.05 91.24
N ASP A 1141 -52.16 12.48 90.49
CA ASP A 1141 -51.40 13.69 90.80
C ASP A 1141 -52.24 14.96 90.56
N LEU A 1142 -53.01 15.01 89.46
CA LEU A 1142 -53.97 16.08 89.20
C LEU A 1142 -55.12 16.16 90.20
N SER A 1143 -55.60 15.02 90.70
CA SER A 1143 -56.66 15.01 91.73
C SER A 1143 -56.18 15.66 93.03
N ASN A 1144 -54.90 15.48 93.38
CA ASN A 1144 -54.29 16.13 94.53
C ASN A 1144 -54.10 17.64 94.31
N GLU A 1145 -53.72 18.06 93.11
CA GLU A 1145 -53.60 19.48 92.75
C GLU A 1145 -54.96 20.18 92.70
N LEU A 1146 -55.99 19.56 92.10
CA LEU A 1146 -57.35 20.10 92.11
C LEU A 1146 -57.87 20.23 93.55
N ALA A 1147 -57.61 19.24 94.41
CA ALA A 1147 -57.96 19.33 95.82
C ALA A 1147 -57.23 20.49 96.54
N THR A 1148 -55.96 20.72 96.21
CA THR A 1148 -55.17 21.83 96.75
C THR A 1148 -55.71 23.19 96.27
N PHE A 1149 -56.00 23.34 94.98
CA PHE A 1149 -56.58 24.54 94.40
C PHE A 1149 -57.99 24.84 94.90
N THR A 1150 -58.82 23.80 95.08
CA THR A 1150 -60.17 23.94 95.67
C THR A 1150 -60.07 24.39 97.14
N THR A 1151 -59.07 23.91 97.87
CA THR A 1151 -58.79 24.34 99.25
C THR A 1151 -58.32 25.80 99.29
N TYR A 1152 -57.53 26.24 98.31
CA TYR A 1152 -57.12 27.64 98.13
C TYR A 1152 -58.32 28.57 97.89
N LEU A 1153 -59.21 28.24 96.94
CA LEU A 1153 -60.43 29.01 96.66
C LEU A 1153 -61.42 29.06 97.84
N GLN A 1154 -61.45 28.03 98.69
CA GLN A 1154 -62.29 28.02 99.89
C GLN A 1154 -61.74 28.89 101.04
N ARG A 1155 -60.42 29.11 101.11
CA ARG A 1155 -59.79 30.04 102.08
C ARG A 1155 -60.13 31.50 101.76
N ASP A 1156 -60.22 31.87 100.48
CA ASP A 1156 -60.48 33.25 100.06
C ASP A 1156 -61.95 33.69 100.31
N LYS A 1157 -62.91 32.75 100.24
CA LYS A 1157 -64.32 32.99 100.60
C LYS A 1157 -64.58 33.15 102.11
N THR A 1158 -63.61 32.81 102.96
CA THR A 1158 -63.72 32.93 104.43
C THR A 1158 -62.90 34.07 105.03
N ALA A 1159 -62.11 34.80 104.21
CA ALA A 1159 -61.29 35.95 104.61
C ALA A 1159 -61.78 37.32 104.08
N GLY A 1160 -62.92 37.36 103.37
CA GLY A 1160 -63.61 38.59 102.94
C GLY A 1160 -64.54 39.17 104.00
#